data_AF-A0A6A6I6L9-F1
#
_entry.id   AF-A0A6A6I6L9-F1
#
_cell.length_a   1.000
_cell.length_b   1.000
_cell.length_c   1.000
_cell.angle_alpha   90.00
_cell.angle_beta   90.00
_cell.angle_gamma   90.00
#
_symmetry.space_group_name_H-M   'P 1'
#
loop_
_entity.id
_entity.type
_entity.pdbx_description
1 polymer ?
#
loop_
_entity_poly.entity_id
_entity_poly.type
_entity_poly.pdbx_seq_one_letter_code
_entity_poly.pdbx_strand_id
1 'polypeptide(L)'
;MDSTYAVLGATGNCGKALIQILLQDPKNEIRAYCRNKAKLMRTLPEETQSKRVKIFEGAITDVDLMVDCIRDCRSVFFVASMNDNMPGCRVGQDSAISVISALKKIKAEAKTPPPPMPKLVVLSSATIDPYLSRTMPWWFHPIMIRAGSFVYDDLRLMEVFLRDQQDWISTIFIKPGGLAVDKQRGYRLSLDDHESFIAYPDLAAAMKEAADDPTGRYDMKNQVFIKMSTTATTTITAASQVRLSKGSVGIVHGDKIPEESLEAATRLLQHNHDKNHIFWRDVNGHNHMAHDYLTILALGASPAELQQAYDDNQPIQRPPPAVDEDVIAAMADDSKFLEYLNKGDQYTNFLVFFERQIEQKGWKEVIQQYVFSRTPVAEAVLSELYEGAYHPVIHFGLGVEFEQPSIIAEGLAQAAAHSNVGIDKFLFDSEKEALNSSIDASSKTLVELLKEAGANETIHYAARWTDMANKINHGVFGRASPEVTALASQFRVTPENLERRCAEVLNCAAYMAGCAQRKGKGRKIDFFYMHNVTSSIFFTVFMKQPWIKVEDKVRLVEWKGRLDIVWYAASGCPELNVDDVAGYEATHAKDMGWKELYRAITAMHDDGHVAKFVRALKNGEEVSKPFEHGEHGDAFPLKGDMWLKLARMAYDTTLGLSPEGKWIWGAGFDQPWGGIPNVQ
;
A
#
# COMPACT_ATOMS: atom_id res chain seq x y z
N MET A 1 33.03 -11.21 22.89
CA MET A 1 34.35 -11.70 22.52
C MET A 1 34.84 -10.80 21.40
N ASP A 2 36.09 -10.37 21.48
CA ASP A 2 36.71 -9.58 20.41
C ASP A 2 36.81 -10.46 19.16
N SER A 3 36.49 -9.88 17.99
CA SER A 3 36.44 -10.63 16.73
C SER A 3 37.47 -10.09 15.75
N THR A 4 38.34 -10.97 15.24
CA THR A 4 39.34 -10.60 14.24
C THR A 4 38.86 -10.99 12.85
N TYR A 5 38.92 -10.07 11.89
CA TYR A 5 38.54 -10.32 10.49
C TYR A 5 39.71 -10.05 9.55
N ALA A 6 39.90 -10.91 8.55
CA ALA A 6 40.87 -10.66 7.48
C ALA A 6 40.17 -10.16 6.21
N VAL A 7 40.70 -9.11 5.57
CA VAL A 7 40.17 -8.56 4.32
C VAL A 7 41.23 -8.67 3.23
N LEU A 8 41.03 -9.59 2.30
CA LEU A 8 41.90 -9.82 1.14
C LEU A 8 41.41 -8.99 -0.03
N GLY A 9 42.23 -8.04 -0.49
CA GLY A 9 41.82 -7.05 -1.48
C GLY A 9 41.46 -5.69 -0.87
N ALA A 10 42.08 -5.33 0.26
CA ALA A 10 41.80 -4.13 1.04
C ALA A 10 41.86 -2.80 0.26
N THR A 11 42.58 -2.75 -0.87
CA THR A 11 42.69 -1.54 -1.70
C THR A 11 41.53 -1.33 -2.70
N GLY A 12 40.69 -2.34 -2.91
CA GLY A 12 39.51 -2.26 -3.79
C GLY A 12 38.34 -1.53 -3.13
N ASN A 13 37.33 -1.12 -3.90
CA ASN A 13 36.17 -0.40 -3.34
C ASN A 13 35.40 -1.22 -2.30
N CYS A 14 35.18 -2.51 -2.55
CA CYS A 14 34.55 -3.41 -1.59
C CYS A 14 35.43 -3.61 -0.34
N GLY A 15 36.74 -3.81 -0.52
CA GLY A 15 37.69 -3.96 0.60
C GLY A 15 37.73 -2.74 1.52
N LYS A 16 37.72 -1.53 0.95
CA LYS A 16 37.64 -0.28 1.72
C LYS A 16 36.35 -0.18 2.52
N ALA A 17 35.23 -0.43 1.85
CA ALA A 17 33.91 -0.40 2.49
C ALA A 17 33.81 -1.42 3.63
N LEU A 18 34.34 -2.64 3.44
CA LEU A 18 34.40 -3.67 4.49
C LEU A 18 35.22 -3.24 5.69
N ILE A 19 36.40 -2.65 5.49
CA ILE A 19 37.23 -2.16 6.60
C ILE A 19 36.46 -1.11 7.40
N GLN A 20 35.83 -0.15 6.72
CA GLN A 20 35.03 0.90 7.36
C GLN A 20 33.86 0.32 8.15
N ILE A 21 33.07 -0.56 7.55
CA ILE A 21 31.91 -1.22 8.19
C ILE A 21 32.35 -2.07 9.39
N LEU A 22 33.42 -2.85 9.26
CA LEU A 22 33.91 -3.70 10.36
C LEU A 22 34.45 -2.87 11.53
N LEU A 23 35.06 -1.71 11.28
CA LEU A 23 35.58 -0.82 12.33
C LEU A 23 34.50 -0.13 13.16
N GLN A 24 33.25 -0.11 12.70
CA GLN A 24 32.12 0.47 13.43
C GLN A 24 31.86 -0.25 14.76
N ASP A 25 32.14 -1.56 14.84
CA ASP A 25 32.16 -2.26 16.11
C ASP A 25 33.52 -2.05 16.79
N PRO A 26 33.56 -1.46 18.00
CA PRO A 26 34.81 -1.19 18.70
C PRO A 26 35.56 -2.46 19.12
N LYS A 27 34.90 -3.63 19.15
CA LYS A 27 35.49 -4.93 19.53
C LYS A 27 36.15 -5.66 18.36
N ASN A 28 36.09 -5.09 17.17
CA ASN A 28 36.65 -5.72 15.98
C ASN A 28 38.12 -5.32 15.76
N GLU A 29 38.94 -6.32 15.48
CA GLU A 29 40.28 -6.16 14.92
C GLU A 29 40.29 -6.58 13.44
N ILE A 30 41.08 -5.88 12.63
CA ILE A 30 41.10 -6.07 11.18
C ILE A 30 42.51 -6.34 10.71
N ARG A 31 42.66 -7.39 9.90
CA ARG A 31 43.89 -7.75 9.21
C ARG A 31 43.71 -7.47 7.72
N ALA A 32 44.26 -6.35 7.28
CA ALA A 32 44.10 -5.86 5.91
C ALA A 32 45.26 -6.35 5.04
N TYR A 33 44.98 -7.25 4.10
CA TYR A 33 45.98 -7.71 3.14
C TYR A 33 45.98 -6.83 1.87
N CYS A 34 47.17 -6.45 1.42
CA CYS A 34 47.36 -5.70 0.19
C CYS A 34 48.70 -6.03 -0.50
N ARG A 35 48.81 -5.71 -1.80
CA ARG A 35 50.08 -5.79 -2.55
C ARG A 35 50.90 -4.50 -2.49
N ASN A 36 50.30 -3.39 -2.05
CA ASN A 36 50.91 -2.07 -2.01
C ASN A 36 50.34 -1.31 -0.81
N LYS A 37 51.13 -1.25 0.27
CA LYS A 37 50.76 -0.61 1.52
C LYS A 37 50.60 0.89 1.37
N ALA A 38 51.44 1.55 0.57
CA ALA A 38 51.32 2.98 0.30
C ALA A 38 49.97 3.33 -0.35
N LYS A 39 49.49 2.50 -1.29
CA LYS A 39 48.17 2.66 -1.91
C LYS A 39 47.05 2.51 -0.86
N LEU A 40 47.14 1.50 0.01
CA LEU A 40 46.14 1.28 1.06
C LEU A 40 46.05 2.48 2.02
N MET A 41 47.19 2.95 2.53
CA MET A 41 47.26 4.10 3.43
C MET A 41 46.74 5.38 2.79
N ARG A 42 46.97 5.58 1.49
CA ARG A 42 46.39 6.73 0.76
C ARG A 42 44.88 6.63 0.61
N THR A 43 44.34 5.43 0.46
CA THR A 43 42.90 5.22 0.25
C THR A 43 42.07 5.13 1.53
N LEU A 44 42.70 4.83 2.66
CA LEU A 44 42.09 4.71 3.99
C LEU A 44 43.00 5.37 5.05
N PRO A 45 43.21 6.69 4.97
CA PRO A 45 44.23 7.38 5.77
C PRO A 45 43.92 7.39 7.26
N GLU A 46 42.65 7.33 7.66
CA GLU A 46 42.24 7.34 9.07
C GLU A 46 42.23 5.92 9.64
N GLU A 47 41.65 4.98 8.91
CA GLU A 47 41.48 3.59 9.35
C GLU A 47 42.83 2.90 9.52
N THR A 48 43.78 3.17 8.62
CA THR A 48 45.13 2.57 8.69
C THR A 48 45.99 3.10 9.84
N GLN A 49 45.59 4.20 10.48
CA GLN A 49 46.24 4.70 11.71
C GLN A 49 45.66 4.06 12.98
N SER A 50 44.52 3.37 12.87
CA SER A 50 43.90 2.69 14.00
C SER A 50 44.77 1.54 14.49
N LYS A 51 44.97 1.45 15.82
CA LYS A 51 45.65 0.31 16.45
C LYS A 51 44.93 -1.03 16.20
N ARG A 52 43.66 -0.98 15.79
CA ARG A 52 42.82 -2.14 15.47
C ARG A 52 43.04 -2.67 14.05
N VAL A 53 43.81 -1.97 13.20
CA VAL A 53 44.09 -2.39 11.83
C VAL A 53 45.55 -2.79 11.68
N LYS A 54 45.79 -4.07 11.36
CA LYS A 54 47.12 -4.60 11.03
C LYS A 54 47.24 -4.85 9.52
N ILE A 55 48.25 -4.24 8.89
CA ILE A 55 48.46 -4.34 7.44
C ILE A 55 49.46 -5.46 7.13
N PHE A 56 49.09 -6.33 6.20
CA PHE A 56 49.93 -7.40 5.66
C PHE A 56 50.22 -7.08 4.18
N GLU A 57 51.49 -6.84 3.87
CA GLU A 57 51.94 -6.49 2.52
C GLU A 57 52.80 -7.59 1.93
N GLY A 58 52.46 -8.05 0.72
CA GLY A 58 53.27 -9.01 -0.02
C GLY A 58 52.53 -9.67 -1.18
N ALA A 59 53.15 -10.69 -1.77
CA ALA A 59 52.54 -11.45 -2.86
C ALA A 59 51.37 -12.31 -2.34
N ILE A 60 50.30 -12.45 -3.13
CA ILE A 60 49.14 -13.26 -2.73
C ILE A 60 49.49 -14.74 -2.65
N THR A 61 50.56 -15.15 -3.34
CA THR A 61 51.12 -16.52 -3.35
C THR A 61 52.03 -16.81 -2.16
N ASP A 62 52.30 -15.84 -1.29
CA ASP A 62 53.10 -16.03 -0.08
C ASP A 62 52.24 -16.68 1.02
N VAL A 63 52.41 -18.00 1.18
CA VAL A 63 51.62 -18.80 2.12
C VAL A 63 51.93 -18.43 3.56
N ASP A 64 53.18 -18.09 3.91
CA ASP A 64 53.56 -17.78 5.28
C ASP A 64 53.01 -16.43 5.73
N LEU A 65 53.07 -15.42 4.84
CA LEU A 65 52.39 -14.16 5.05
C LEU A 65 50.88 -14.38 5.26
N MET A 66 50.28 -15.29 4.48
CA MET A 66 48.85 -15.54 4.55
C MET A 66 48.45 -16.28 5.82
N VAL A 67 49.30 -17.19 6.31
CA VAL A 67 49.17 -17.80 7.65
C VAL A 67 49.11 -16.71 8.72
N ASP A 68 50.05 -15.78 8.72
CA ASP A 68 50.07 -14.70 9.71
C ASP A 68 48.85 -13.75 9.57
N CYS A 69 48.36 -13.58 8.35
CA CYS A 69 47.21 -12.74 8.06
C CYS A 69 45.89 -13.34 8.57
N ILE A 70 45.67 -14.65 8.44
CA ILE A 70 44.35 -15.25 8.69
C ILE A 70 44.25 -16.04 10.01
N ARG A 71 45.36 -16.27 10.71
CA ARG A 71 45.37 -17.04 11.96
C ARG A 71 44.48 -16.41 13.03
N ASP A 72 43.66 -17.22 13.69
CA ASP A 72 42.71 -16.79 14.74
C ASP A 72 41.64 -15.78 14.26
N CYS A 73 41.47 -15.63 12.94
CA CYS A 73 40.35 -14.86 12.43
C CYS A 73 39.03 -15.61 12.62
N ARG A 74 37.95 -14.86 12.87
CA ARG A 74 36.58 -15.35 12.81
C ARG A 74 36.17 -15.62 11.36
N SER A 75 36.45 -14.67 10.47
CA SER A 75 36.12 -14.76 9.05
C SER A 75 37.20 -14.13 8.17
N VAL A 76 37.34 -14.66 6.95
CA VAL A 76 38.24 -14.14 5.90
C VAL A 76 37.42 -13.71 4.68
N PHE A 77 37.48 -12.43 4.33
CA PHE A 77 36.79 -11.84 3.20
C PHE A 77 37.66 -11.85 1.93
N PHE A 78 37.17 -12.47 0.86
CA PHE A 78 37.80 -12.50 -0.46
C PHE A 78 37.12 -11.46 -1.34
N VAL A 79 37.73 -10.28 -1.45
CA VAL A 79 37.20 -9.14 -2.23
C VAL A 79 38.24 -8.56 -3.18
N ALA A 80 39.27 -9.35 -3.47
CA ALA A 80 40.25 -9.05 -4.51
C ALA A 80 39.62 -9.35 -5.88
N SER A 81 39.51 -8.32 -6.72
CA SER A 81 39.01 -8.45 -8.09
C SER A 81 39.94 -7.75 -9.08
N MET A 82 39.75 -8.05 -10.37
CA MET A 82 40.39 -7.37 -11.49
C MET A 82 39.31 -6.66 -12.30
N ASN A 83 39.51 -5.36 -12.54
CA ASN A 83 38.54 -4.55 -13.30
C ASN A 83 38.72 -4.74 -14.82
N ASP A 84 39.89 -5.17 -15.25
CA ASP A 84 40.21 -5.37 -16.66
C ASP A 84 39.93 -6.83 -17.07
N ASN A 85 39.24 -7.03 -18.18
CA ASN A 85 38.98 -8.36 -18.73
C ASN A 85 40.21 -8.88 -19.49
N MET A 86 41.23 -9.34 -18.76
CA MET A 86 42.52 -9.75 -19.31
C MET A 86 42.67 -11.29 -19.39
N PRO A 87 43.17 -11.84 -20.51
CA PRO A 87 43.52 -13.26 -20.59
C PRO A 87 44.49 -13.67 -19.48
N GLY A 88 44.25 -14.83 -18.86
CA GLY A 88 45.08 -15.33 -17.78
C GLY A 88 44.80 -14.73 -16.39
N CYS A 89 43.64 -14.08 -16.20
CA CYS A 89 43.19 -13.66 -14.87
C CYS A 89 43.09 -14.87 -13.92
N ARG A 90 43.81 -14.82 -12.79
CA ARG A 90 43.83 -15.88 -11.75
C ARG A 90 43.78 -15.33 -10.33
N VAL A 91 43.27 -14.11 -10.14
CA VAL A 91 43.34 -13.42 -8.84
C VAL A 91 42.54 -14.17 -7.77
N GLY A 92 41.35 -14.64 -8.10
CA GLY A 92 40.48 -15.42 -7.22
C GLY A 92 41.05 -16.81 -6.94
N GLN A 93 41.48 -17.52 -7.99
CA GLN A 93 42.13 -18.83 -7.85
C GLN A 93 43.38 -18.77 -6.96
N ASP A 94 44.32 -17.85 -7.25
CA ASP A 94 45.58 -17.74 -6.50
C ASP A 94 45.32 -17.36 -5.04
N SER A 95 44.34 -16.47 -4.80
CA SER A 95 43.90 -16.11 -3.44
C SER A 95 43.35 -17.33 -2.68
N ALA A 96 42.47 -18.11 -3.32
CA ALA A 96 41.89 -19.31 -2.72
C ALA A 96 42.95 -20.37 -2.44
N ILE A 97 43.86 -20.64 -3.39
CA ILE A 97 44.93 -21.62 -3.23
C ILE A 97 45.83 -21.26 -2.04
N SER A 98 46.24 -19.99 -1.93
CA SER A 98 47.10 -19.54 -0.83
C SER A 98 46.41 -19.61 0.52
N VAL A 99 45.15 -19.16 0.61
CA VAL A 99 44.39 -19.21 1.86
C VAL A 99 44.15 -20.65 2.31
N ILE A 100 43.75 -21.55 1.39
CA ILE A 100 43.57 -22.96 1.73
C ILE A 100 44.90 -23.60 2.16
N SER A 101 46.01 -23.27 1.51
CA SER A 101 47.35 -23.74 1.91
C SER A 101 47.73 -23.24 3.30
N ALA A 102 47.46 -21.98 3.60
CA ALA A 102 47.68 -21.38 4.90
C ALA A 102 46.81 -22.04 5.99
N LEU A 103 45.53 -22.28 5.72
CA LEU A 103 44.62 -22.97 6.64
C LEU A 103 45.04 -24.42 6.90
N LYS A 104 45.52 -25.14 5.87
CA LYS A 104 46.09 -26.49 6.04
C LYS A 104 47.32 -26.46 6.95
N LYS A 105 48.20 -25.46 6.79
CA LYS A 105 49.37 -25.27 7.65
C LYS A 105 48.96 -24.93 9.10
N ILE A 106 48.03 -24.01 9.30
CA ILE A 106 47.47 -23.67 10.62
C ILE A 106 46.85 -24.91 11.29
N LYS A 107 46.08 -25.70 10.54
CA LYS A 107 45.46 -26.94 11.04
C LYS A 107 46.50 -27.99 11.44
N ALA A 108 47.61 -28.10 10.70
CA ALA A 108 48.70 -29.02 11.01
C ALA A 108 49.51 -28.59 12.25
N GLU A 109 49.60 -27.29 12.53
CA GLU A 109 50.27 -26.73 13.71
C GLU A 109 49.39 -26.70 14.98
N ALA A 110 48.08 -26.92 14.83
CA ALA A 110 47.13 -26.83 15.93
C ALA A 110 47.29 -27.96 16.94
N LYS A 111 47.20 -27.62 18.23
CA LYS A 111 47.08 -28.60 19.33
C LYS A 111 45.72 -29.30 19.26
N THR A 112 45.61 -30.54 19.73
CA THR A 112 44.36 -31.31 19.73
C THR A 112 43.45 -30.91 20.91
N PRO A 113 42.16 -30.58 20.72
CA PRO A 113 41.44 -30.42 19.45
C PRO A 113 41.76 -29.09 18.75
N PRO A 114 41.78 -29.06 17.40
CA PRO A 114 42.12 -27.85 16.65
C PRO A 114 41.09 -26.74 16.86
N PRO A 115 41.49 -25.45 16.83
CA PRO A 115 40.56 -24.33 16.91
C PRO A 115 39.60 -24.33 15.71
N PRO A 116 38.41 -23.71 15.84
CA PRO A 116 37.50 -23.54 14.72
C PRO A 116 38.19 -22.78 13.59
N MET A 117 38.07 -23.30 12.36
CA MET A 117 38.60 -22.63 11.18
C MET A 117 37.76 -21.38 10.88
N PRO A 118 38.36 -20.30 10.34
CA PRO A 118 37.60 -19.11 9.95
C PRO A 118 36.58 -19.44 8.87
N LYS A 119 35.44 -18.75 8.90
CA LYS A 119 34.48 -18.77 7.79
C LYS A 119 35.04 -17.97 6.61
N LEU A 120 34.98 -18.53 5.39
CA LEU A 120 35.36 -17.79 4.19
C LEU A 120 34.15 -17.07 3.62
N VAL A 121 34.29 -15.80 3.27
CA VAL A 121 33.21 -15.01 2.67
C VAL A 121 33.71 -14.42 1.36
N VAL A 122 33.12 -14.87 0.26
CA VAL A 122 33.70 -14.69 -1.08
C VAL A 122 32.80 -13.81 -1.92
N LEU A 123 33.35 -12.74 -2.48
CA LEU A 123 32.69 -11.93 -3.50
C LEU A 123 32.77 -12.66 -4.84
N SER A 124 31.62 -13.11 -5.31
CA SER A 124 31.42 -13.69 -6.64
C SER A 124 30.45 -12.80 -7.45
N SER A 125 29.68 -13.35 -8.39
CA SER A 125 28.77 -12.59 -9.25
C SER A 125 27.50 -13.36 -9.58
N ALA A 126 26.36 -12.66 -9.61
CA ALA A 126 25.09 -13.21 -10.07
C ALA A 126 25.14 -13.60 -11.56
N THR A 127 25.98 -12.94 -12.36
CA THR A 127 26.10 -13.18 -13.81
C THR A 127 26.53 -14.61 -14.14
N ILE A 128 27.35 -15.25 -13.29
CA ILE A 128 27.85 -16.62 -13.52
C ILE A 128 26.94 -17.70 -12.93
N ASP A 129 25.84 -17.32 -12.29
CA ASP A 129 24.89 -18.26 -11.68
C ASP A 129 23.66 -18.44 -12.59
N PRO A 130 23.38 -19.68 -13.06
CA PRO A 130 22.26 -19.93 -13.96
C PRO A 130 20.90 -19.61 -13.36
N TYR A 131 20.73 -19.80 -12.05
CA TYR A 131 19.47 -19.47 -11.40
C TYR A 131 19.31 -17.96 -11.35
N LEU A 132 20.34 -17.19 -11.03
CA LEU A 132 20.21 -15.74 -10.85
C LEU A 132 20.13 -14.96 -12.14
N SER A 133 20.89 -15.39 -13.14
CA SER A 133 20.82 -14.79 -14.47
C SER A 133 19.47 -15.00 -15.17
N ARG A 134 18.55 -15.83 -14.62
CA ARG A 134 17.20 -16.07 -15.19
C ARG A 134 16.34 -14.81 -15.33
N THR A 135 16.56 -13.82 -14.47
CA THR A 135 15.82 -12.54 -14.49
C THR A 135 16.48 -11.51 -15.41
N MET A 136 17.69 -11.77 -15.88
CA MET A 136 18.39 -10.90 -16.82
C MET A 136 17.79 -11.07 -18.22
N PRO A 137 17.58 -9.98 -19.00
CA PRO A 137 17.08 -10.11 -20.36
C PRO A 137 17.94 -11.07 -21.18
N TRP A 138 17.30 -12.00 -21.91
CA TRP A 138 17.98 -13.08 -22.64
C TRP A 138 19.05 -12.58 -23.63
N TRP A 139 18.89 -11.37 -24.16
CA TRP A 139 19.84 -10.73 -25.07
C TRP A 139 21.00 -10.03 -24.36
N PHE A 140 20.84 -9.67 -23.08
CA PHE A 140 21.84 -8.91 -22.30
C PHE A 140 22.85 -9.82 -21.60
N HIS A 141 22.41 -11.00 -21.13
CA HIS A 141 23.29 -11.95 -20.43
C HIS A 141 24.51 -12.41 -21.26
N PRO A 142 24.37 -12.76 -22.55
CA PRO A 142 25.53 -13.09 -23.39
C PRO A 142 26.54 -11.93 -23.54
N ILE A 143 26.06 -10.69 -23.55
CA ILE A 143 26.90 -9.48 -23.64
C ILE A 143 27.73 -9.34 -22.37
N MET A 144 27.10 -9.49 -21.20
CA MET A 144 27.78 -9.43 -19.91
C MET A 144 28.86 -10.51 -19.78
N ILE A 145 28.51 -11.78 -20.05
CA ILE A 145 29.47 -12.89 -20.01
C ILE A 145 30.66 -12.65 -20.94
N ARG A 146 30.42 -12.12 -22.16
CA ARG A 146 31.47 -11.77 -23.11
C ARG A 146 32.37 -10.63 -22.59
N ALA A 147 31.78 -9.59 -22.01
CA ALA A 147 32.50 -8.40 -21.55
C ALA A 147 33.45 -8.69 -20.38
N GLY A 148 33.10 -9.64 -19.51
CA GLY A 148 33.89 -10.02 -18.32
C GLY A 148 34.44 -11.44 -18.33
N SER A 149 34.53 -12.09 -19.50
CA SER A 149 34.73 -13.55 -19.63
C SER A 149 35.86 -14.12 -18.77
N PHE A 150 37.05 -13.50 -18.76
CA PHE A 150 38.20 -14.02 -18.00
C PHE A 150 38.04 -13.83 -16.50
N VAL A 151 37.40 -12.74 -16.06
CA VAL A 151 37.10 -12.51 -14.63
C VAL A 151 36.04 -13.49 -14.16
N TYR A 152 35.00 -13.72 -14.96
CA TYR A 152 33.94 -14.67 -14.65
C TYR A 152 34.44 -16.12 -14.62
N ASP A 153 35.33 -16.51 -15.53
CA ASP A 153 35.96 -17.83 -15.51
C ASP A 153 36.81 -18.04 -14.25
N ASP A 154 37.57 -17.02 -13.83
CA ASP A 154 38.37 -17.07 -12.60
C ASP A 154 37.47 -17.24 -11.36
N LEU A 155 36.38 -16.47 -11.26
CA LEU A 155 35.39 -16.62 -10.18
C LEU A 155 34.76 -18.01 -10.17
N ARG A 156 34.36 -18.53 -11.34
CA ARG A 156 33.76 -19.87 -11.46
C ARG A 156 34.73 -20.96 -10.99
N LEU A 157 36.00 -20.89 -11.40
CA LEU A 157 37.02 -21.86 -10.99
C LEU A 157 37.36 -21.75 -9.51
N MET A 158 37.40 -20.54 -8.96
CA MET A 158 37.55 -20.30 -7.52
C MET A 158 36.40 -20.92 -6.73
N GLU A 159 35.14 -20.72 -7.15
CA GLU A 159 33.97 -21.33 -6.49
C GLU A 159 34.07 -22.85 -6.47
N VAL A 160 34.41 -23.47 -7.59
CA VAL A 160 34.58 -24.93 -7.68
C VAL A 160 35.64 -25.40 -6.71
N PHE A 161 36.80 -24.74 -6.68
CA PHE A 161 37.90 -25.12 -5.79
C PHE A 161 37.54 -24.99 -4.30
N LEU A 162 36.83 -23.92 -3.91
CA LEU A 162 36.43 -23.71 -2.52
C LEU A 162 35.31 -24.68 -2.08
N ARG A 163 34.39 -25.04 -2.98
CA ARG A 163 33.35 -26.04 -2.72
C ARG A 163 33.94 -27.44 -2.48
N ASP A 164 35.05 -27.75 -3.13
CA ASP A 164 35.80 -29.00 -2.89
C ASP A 164 36.42 -29.06 -1.48
N GLN A 165 36.48 -27.94 -0.74
CA GLN A 165 36.98 -27.87 0.64
C GLN A 165 35.87 -27.88 1.71
N GLN A 166 34.60 -28.10 1.32
CA GLN A 166 33.43 -27.97 2.21
C GLN A 166 33.43 -28.91 3.43
N ASP A 167 34.14 -30.04 3.35
CA ASP A 167 34.20 -31.04 4.43
C ASP A 167 34.85 -30.52 5.71
N TRP A 168 35.62 -29.42 5.61
CA TRP A 168 36.38 -28.89 6.74
C TRP A 168 36.43 -27.36 6.82
N ILE A 169 35.90 -26.65 5.82
CA ILE A 169 35.80 -25.18 5.80
C ILE A 169 34.41 -24.77 5.35
N SER A 170 33.78 -23.88 6.11
CA SER A 170 32.54 -23.21 5.70
C SER A 170 32.86 -21.99 4.82
N THR A 171 32.20 -21.91 3.66
CA THR A 171 32.32 -20.81 2.71
C THR A 171 30.95 -20.22 2.38
N ILE A 172 30.85 -18.89 2.38
CA ILE A 172 29.69 -18.12 1.92
C ILE A 172 30.03 -17.49 0.56
N PHE A 173 29.19 -17.74 -0.45
CA PHE A 173 29.32 -17.17 -1.78
C PHE A 173 28.34 -15.99 -1.96
N ILE A 174 28.87 -14.77 -1.89
CA ILE A 174 28.11 -13.53 -2.04
C ILE A 174 28.03 -13.19 -3.53
N LYS A 175 26.83 -13.15 -4.11
CA LYS A 175 26.63 -13.01 -5.57
C LYS A 175 25.79 -11.78 -5.91
N PRO A 176 26.38 -10.56 -5.89
CA PRO A 176 25.67 -9.35 -6.27
C PRO A 176 25.44 -9.27 -7.79
N GLY A 177 24.51 -8.41 -8.20
CA GLY A 177 24.41 -7.91 -9.57
C GLY A 177 25.54 -6.92 -9.90
N GLY A 178 25.22 -5.85 -10.62
CA GLY A 178 26.17 -4.76 -10.89
C GLY A 178 26.64 -4.07 -9.60
N LEU A 179 27.87 -3.57 -9.59
CA LEU A 179 28.44 -2.83 -8.45
C LEU A 179 28.66 -1.36 -8.83
N ALA A 180 28.22 -0.45 -7.97
CA ALA A 180 28.33 0.98 -8.18
C ALA A 180 29.10 1.67 -7.05
N VAL A 181 29.85 2.72 -7.40
CA VAL A 181 30.36 3.67 -6.42
C VAL A 181 29.22 4.64 -6.09
N ASP A 182 28.51 4.34 -5.01
CA ASP A 182 27.37 5.12 -4.51
C ASP A 182 27.38 5.13 -2.96
N LYS A 183 26.54 5.97 -2.35
CA LYS A 183 26.32 6.03 -0.91
C LYS A 183 25.54 4.80 -0.42
N GLN A 184 25.68 4.49 0.87
CA GLN A 184 24.90 3.45 1.53
C GLN A 184 23.41 3.83 1.52
N ARG A 185 22.55 2.92 1.05
CA ARG A 185 21.09 3.13 0.98
C ARG A 185 20.29 2.03 1.69
N GLY A 186 20.99 1.06 2.29
CA GLY A 186 20.42 -0.06 3.00
C GLY A 186 20.41 -1.32 2.15
N TYR A 187 20.30 -2.47 2.79
CA TYR A 187 20.34 -3.76 2.10
C TYR A 187 19.41 -4.82 2.69
N ARG A 188 19.13 -5.89 1.92
CA ARG A 188 18.51 -7.12 2.41
C ARG A 188 19.21 -8.37 1.87
N LEU A 189 19.52 -9.31 2.76
CA LEU A 189 19.97 -10.65 2.39
C LEU A 189 18.83 -11.51 1.81
N SER A 190 19.01 -12.03 0.60
CA SER A 190 18.05 -12.95 -0.04
C SER A 190 18.75 -14.22 -0.55
N LEU A 191 18.01 -15.32 -0.67
CA LEU A 191 18.47 -16.57 -1.27
C LEU A 191 17.84 -16.86 -2.63
N ASP A 192 16.97 -15.97 -3.14
CA ASP A 192 16.17 -16.25 -4.34
C ASP A 192 16.23 -15.18 -5.45
N ASP A 193 16.59 -13.94 -5.14
CA ASP A 193 16.49 -12.80 -6.07
C ASP A 193 17.57 -11.73 -5.84
N HIS A 194 18.00 -11.05 -6.90
CA HIS A 194 19.08 -10.05 -6.91
C HIS A 194 18.64 -8.75 -7.59
N GLU A 195 19.31 -7.64 -7.28
CA GLU A 195 19.06 -6.34 -7.93
C GLU A 195 20.13 -6.01 -8.97
N SER A 196 19.76 -5.20 -9.97
CA SER A 196 20.63 -4.84 -11.08
C SER A 196 21.92 -4.14 -10.65
N PHE A 197 21.88 -3.28 -9.63
CA PHE A 197 23.06 -2.56 -9.12
C PHE A 197 23.02 -2.39 -7.59
N ILE A 198 24.17 -2.52 -6.93
CA ILE A 198 24.33 -2.28 -5.49
C ILE A 198 25.58 -1.44 -5.18
N ALA A 199 25.46 -0.56 -4.16
CA ALA A 199 26.57 0.23 -3.65
C ALA A 199 27.57 -0.61 -2.85
N TYR A 200 28.87 -0.30 -2.95
CA TYR A 200 29.91 -1.00 -2.17
C TYR A 200 29.70 -0.99 -0.64
N PRO A 201 29.22 0.09 0.01
CA PRO A 201 28.91 0.08 1.44
C PRO A 201 27.81 -0.91 1.83
N ASP A 202 26.75 -0.99 1.03
CA ASP A 202 25.63 -1.93 1.22
C ASP A 202 26.10 -3.37 1.03
N LEU A 203 26.92 -3.61 0.01
CA LEU A 203 27.59 -4.89 -0.19
C LEU A 203 28.42 -5.30 1.03
N ALA A 204 29.26 -4.39 1.52
CA ALA A 204 30.14 -4.66 2.66
C ALA A 204 29.35 -4.98 3.95
N ALA A 205 28.28 -4.22 4.22
CA ALA A 205 27.42 -4.45 5.37
C ALA A 205 26.73 -5.82 5.31
N ALA A 206 26.22 -6.19 4.14
CA ALA A 206 25.63 -7.49 3.91
C ALA A 206 26.63 -8.66 4.04
N MET A 207 27.85 -8.49 3.54
CA MET A 207 28.92 -9.46 3.72
C MET A 207 29.24 -9.68 5.20
N LYS A 208 29.26 -8.60 6.01
CA LYS A 208 29.44 -8.69 7.47
C LYS A 208 28.26 -9.40 8.12
N GLU A 209 27.02 -9.04 7.80
CA GLU A 209 25.83 -9.70 8.34
C GLU A 209 25.84 -11.21 8.07
N ALA A 210 26.15 -11.61 6.83
CA ALA A 210 26.23 -13.01 6.46
C ALA A 210 27.37 -13.74 7.20
N ALA A 211 28.52 -13.08 7.38
CA ALA A 211 29.65 -13.62 8.14
C ALA A 211 29.31 -13.85 9.62
N ASP A 212 28.53 -12.94 10.20
CA ASP A 212 28.19 -12.92 11.62
C ASP A 212 26.96 -13.75 11.98
N ASP A 213 26.20 -14.24 11.00
CA ASP A 213 25.00 -15.06 11.21
C ASP A 213 25.31 -16.30 12.08
N PRO A 214 24.71 -16.39 13.29
CA PRO A 214 24.97 -17.49 14.21
C PRO A 214 24.28 -18.78 13.80
N THR A 215 23.31 -18.72 12.89
CA THR A 215 22.50 -19.89 12.48
C THR A 215 23.16 -20.72 11.37
N GLY A 216 24.20 -20.18 10.72
CA GLY A 216 24.81 -20.82 9.55
C GLY A 216 23.87 -20.87 8.35
N ARG A 217 22.85 -19.99 8.30
CA ARG A 217 21.82 -19.94 7.26
C ARG A 217 22.42 -19.78 5.87
N TYR A 218 23.59 -19.16 5.76
CA TYR A 218 24.25 -18.83 4.49
C TYR A 218 25.40 -19.76 4.13
N ASP A 219 25.79 -20.64 5.05
CA ASP A 219 26.96 -21.49 4.94
C ASP A 219 26.77 -22.51 3.82
N MET A 220 27.75 -22.57 2.90
CA MET A 220 27.76 -23.43 1.72
C MET A 220 26.57 -23.30 0.77
N LYS A 221 25.68 -22.33 1.01
CA LYS A 221 24.57 -22.05 0.10
C LYS A 221 25.11 -21.36 -1.15
N ASN A 222 24.46 -21.65 -2.26
CA ASN A 222 24.85 -21.11 -3.56
C ASN A 222 24.62 -19.59 -3.68
N GLN A 223 23.94 -18.96 -2.71
CA GLN A 223 23.15 -17.75 -2.95
C GLN A 223 23.10 -16.90 -1.68
N VAL A 224 23.68 -15.71 -1.69
CA VAL A 224 23.41 -14.63 -0.72
C VAL A 224 23.35 -13.34 -1.50
N PHE A 225 22.14 -12.79 -1.63
CA PHE A 225 21.83 -11.59 -2.39
C PHE A 225 21.76 -10.38 -1.51
N ILE A 226 21.87 -9.24 -2.15
CA ILE A 226 21.88 -7.97 -1.46
C ILE A 226 21.03 -7.04 -2.32
N LYS A 227 19.80 -6.82 -1.86
CA LYS A 227 18.85 -5.90 -2.47
C LYS A 227 18.97 -4.55 -1.78
N MET A 228 18.90 -3.43 -2.48
CA MET A 228 18.74 -2.11 -1.86
C MET A 228 17.52 -2.12 -0.95
N SER A 229 17.71 -1.71 0.30
CA SER A 229 16.59 -1.35 1.13
C SER A 229 16.03 -0.06 0.55
N THR A 230 14.79 -0.06 0.06
CA THR A 230 14.08 1.19 -0.25
C THR A 230 13.65 1.92 1.02
N THR A 231 14.40 1.79 2.12
CA THR A 231 14.06 2.41 3.39
C THR A 231 15.16 3.39 3.81
N ALA A 232 14.88 4.68 3.58
CA ALA A 232 14.87 5.55 4.76
C ALA A 232 14.03 4.81 5.80
N THR A 233 14.60 4.52 6.97
CA THR A 233 14.06 3.62 8.00
C THR A 233 12.56 3.83 8.27
N THR A 234 11.70 3.25 7.44
CA THR A 234 10.35 2.92 7.82
C THR A 234 10.53 1.75 8.76
N THR A 235 10.63 2.04 10.06
CA THR A 235 10.50 1.04 11.10
C THR A 235 9.27 0.20 10.73
N ILE A 236 9.46 -1.09 10.42
CA ILE A 236 8.33 -2.00 10.19
C ILE A 236 7.60 -2.07 11.53
N THR A 237 6.44 -1.42 11.61
CA THR A 237 5.57 -1.44 12.78
C THR A 237 4.62 -2.62 12.66
N ALA A 238 4.01 -3.06 13.77
CA ALA A 238 2.87 -3.97 13.64
C ALA A 238 1.71 -3.27 12.91
N ALA A 239 1.59 -1.95 13.06
CA ALA A 239 0.62 -1.12 12.37
C ALA A 239 0.79 -1.07 10.84
N SER A 240 1.99 -1.29 10.29
CA SER A 240 2.23 -1.35 8.83
C SER A 240 2.07 -2.75 8.23
N GLN A 241 1.60 -3.72 9.02
CA GLN A 241 1.42 -5.11 8.58
C GLN A 241 -0.06 -5.45 8.45
N VAL A 242 -0.46 -5.91 7.27
CA VAL A 242 -1.79 -6.47 7.03
C VAL A 242 -1.87 -7.86 7.65
N ARG A 243 -2.92 -8.13 8.43
CA ARG A 243 -3.17 -9.41 9.09
C ARG A 243 -4.67 -9.70 9.12
N LEU A 244 -5.18 -10.25 8.03
CA LEU A 244 -6.58 -10.67 7.97
C LEU A 244 -6.79 -11.95 8.78
N SER A 245 -7.99 -12.07 9.37
CA SER A 245 -8.37 -13.26 10.14
C SER A 245 -9.85 -13.56 9.94
N LYS A 246 -10.26 -14.78 10.29
CA LYS A 246 -11.67 -15.20 10.29
C LYS A 246 -12.56 -14.42 11.26
N GLY A 247 -11.98 -13.68 12.22
CA GLY A 247 -12.73 -12.92 13.22
C GLY A 247 -13.39 -11.65 12.68
N SER A 248 -12.86 -11.09 11.59
CA SER A 248 -13.26 -9.78 11.06
C SER A 248 -13.33 -9.85 9.53
N VAL A 249 -14.44 -10.37 9.00
CA VAL A 249 -14.65 -10.62 7.56
C VAL A 249 -15.73 -9.74 6.93
N GLY A 250 -16.06 -8.64 7.61
CA GLY A 250 -17.06 -7.68 7.19
C GLY A 250 -18.50 -7.99 7.63
N ILE A 251 -19.33 -6.95 7.74
CA ILE A 251 -20.69 -7.05 8.31
C ILE A 251 -21.71 -7.66 7.34
N VAL A 252 -21.42 -7.62 6.04
CA VAL A 252 -22.09 -8.38 4.99
C VAL A 252 -21.06 -9.28 4.33
N HIS A 253 -21.31 -10.58 4.36
CA HIS A 253 -20.40 -11.59 3.84
C HIS A 253 -21.16 -12.78 3.22
N GLY A 254 -20.49 -13.49 2.33
CA GLY A 254 -20.96 -14.77 1.79
C GLY A 254 -20.89 -15.91 2.81
N ASP A 255 -21.36 -17.10 2.42
CA ASP A 255 -21.46 -18.26 3.32
C ASP A 255 -20.11 -18.77 3.84
N LYS A 256 -19.04 -18.63 3.05
CA LYS A 256 -17.72 -19.23 3.32
C LYS A 256 -16.59 -18.34 2.81
N ILE A 257 -15.58 -18.17 3.67
CA ILE A 257 -14.32 -17.50 3.33
C ILE A 257 -13.18 -18.47 3.65
N PRO A 258 -12.56 -19.10 2.63
CA PRO A 258 -11.44 -20.03 2.82
C PRO A 258 -10.24 -19.36 3.51
N GLU A 259 -9.46 -20.14 4.26
CA GLU A 259 -8.22 -19.63 4.89
C GLU A 259 -7.23 -19.16 3.83
N GLU A 260 -7.14 -19.91 2.74
CA GLU A 260 -6.27 -19.62 1.61
C GLU A 260 -6.62 -18.27 0.95
N SER A 261 -7.91 -17.87 0.97
CA SER A 261 -8.33 -16.56 0.48
C SER A 261 -7.89 -15.44 1.41
N LEU A 262 -7.91 -15.66 2.74
CA LEU A 262 -7.39 -14.70 3.72
C LEU A 262 -5.88 -14.50 3.58
N GLU A 263 -5.14 -15.59 3.38
CA GLU A 263 -3.68 -15.56 3.13
C GLU A 263 -3.36 -14.83 1.82
N ALA A 264 -4.09 -15.12 0.74
CA ALA A 264 -3.93 -14.45 -0.54
C ALA A 264 -4.22 -12.94 -0.42
N ALA A 265 -5.36 -12.57 0.16
CA ALA A 265 -5.72 -11.17 0.36
C ALA A 265 -4.69 -10.45 1.25
N THR A 266 -4.22 -11.08 2.33
CA THR A 266 -3.18 -10.52 3.22
C THR A 266 -1.90 -10.20 2.43
N ARG A 267 -1.42 -11.13 1.63
CA ARG A 267 -0.21 -10.94 0.80
C ARG A 267 -0.38 -9.83 -0.23
N LEU A 268 -1.53 -9.78 -0.91
CA LEU A 268 -1.80 -8.81 -1.98
C LEU A 268 -2.00 -7.40 -1.42
N LEU A 269 -2.71 -7.27 -0.30
CA LEU A 269 -2.87 -6.00 0.41
C LEU A 269 -1.53 -5.51 0.96
N GLN A 270 -0.71 -6.38 1.56
CA GLN A 270 0.63 -5.99 2.01
C GLN A 270 1.49 -5.49 0.84
N HIS A 271 1.45 -6.17 -0.30
CA HIS A 271 2.16 -5.68 -1.48
C HIS A 271 1.63 -4.32 -1.94
N ASN A 272 0.32 -4.11 -1.94
CA ASN A 272 -0.27 -2.82 -2.28
C ASN A 272 0.23 -1.71 -1.34
N HIS A 273 0.14 -1.95 -0.04
CA HIS A 273 0.63 -1.05 1.02
C HIS A 273 2.11 -0.68 0.84
N ASP A 274 2.96 -1.67 0.54
CA ASP A 274 4.41 -1.48 0.45
C ASP A 274 4.89 -0.81 -0.84
N LYS A 275 4.09 -0.86 -1.92
CA LYS A 275 4.58 -0.56 -3.28
C LYS A 275 3.79 0.49 -4.04
N ASN A 276 2.53 0.69 -3.69
CA ASN A 276 1.64 1.52 -4.49
C ASN A 276 1.24 2.77 -3.70
N HIS A 277 1.17 3.88 -4.41
CA HIS A 277 0.58 5.10 -3.89
C HIS A 277 -0.94 4.91 -3.72
N ILE A 278 -1.54 5.55 -2.71
CA ILE A 278 -3.01 5.64 -2.59
C ILE A 278 -3.69 6.39 -3.75
N PHE A 279 -2.91 7.16 -4.52
CA PHE A 279 -3.36 7.83 -5.74
C PHE A 279 -2.54 7.31 -6.92
N TRP A 280 -3.18 6.69 -7.90
CA TRP A 280 -2.52 6.22 -9.13
C TRP A 280 -2.28 7.34 -10.16
N ARG A 281 -2.97 8.49 -10.00
CA ARG A 281 -2.68 9.76 -10.69
C ARG A 281 -3.07 10.95 -9.82
N ASP A 282 -2.59 12.15 -10.16
CA ASP A 282 -2.71 13.34 -9.29
C ASP A 282 -4.14 13.87 -9.12
N VAL A 283 -5.02 13.67 -10.10
CA VAL A 283 -6.39 14.18 -10.07
C VAL A 283 -7.37 13.03 -10.23
N ASN A 284 -8.30 12.87 -9.28
CA ASN A 284 -9.37 11.86 -9.31
C ASN A 284 -8.86 10.45 -9.64
N GLY A 285 -7.80 10.02 -8.97
CA GLY A 285 -7.09 8.78 -9.26
C GLY A 285 -6.87 7.94 -8.02
N HIS A 286 -7.92 7.54 -7.31
CA HIS A 286 -7.80 6.73 -6.09
C HIS A 286 -7.43 5.27 -6.40
N ASN A 287 -6.50 4.71 -5.64
CA ASN A 287 -6.14 3.29 -5.69
C ASN A 287 -7.26 2.47 -5.03
N HIS A 288 -7.89 1.60 -5.81
CA HIS A 288 -9.04 0.78 -5.38
C HIS A 288 -8.65 -0.62 -4.92
N MET A 289 -7.38 -1.00 -4.91
CA MET A 289 -6.95 -2.37 -4.61
C MET A 289 -7.45 -2.85 -3.24
N ALA A 290 -7.28 -2.04 -2.18
CA ALA A 290 -7.82 -2.37 -0.85
C ALA A 290 -9.35 -2.41 -0.83
N HIS A 291 -10.00 -1.55 -1.61
CA HIS A 291 -11.45 -1.46 -1.71
C HIS A 291 -12.03 -2.72 -2.33
N ASP A 292 -11.42 -3.19 -3.41
CA ASP A 292 -11.82 -4.36 -4.15
C ASP A 292 -11.57 -5.63 -3.33
N TYR A 293 -10.32 -5.87 -2.88
CA TYR A 293 -9.94 -7.15 -2.29
C TYR A 293 -10.67 -7.47 -1.00
N LEU A 294 -10.82 -6.48 -0.11
CA LEU A 294 -11.56 -6.68 1.14
C LEU A 294 -13.04 -6.94 0.85
N THR A 295 -13.61 -6.27 -0.15
CA THR A 295 -15.01 -6.44 -0.54
C THR A 295 -15.25 -7.81 -1.17
N ILE A 296 -14.48 -8.22 -2.19
CA ILE A 296 -14.68 -9.52 -2.85
C ILE A 296 -14.30 -10.68 -1.93
N LEU A 297 -13.34 -10.50 -1.02
CA LEU A 297 -13.05 -11.45 0.05
C LEU A 297 -14.28 -11.67 0.94
N ALA A 298 -14.93 -10.59 1.40
CA ALA A 298 -16.17 -10.70 2.19
C ALA A 298 -17.27 -11.43 1.40
N LEU A 299 -17.36 -11.19 0.09
CA LEU A 299 -18.31 -11.88 -0.80
C LEU A 299 -17.93 -13.34 -1.12
N GLY A 300 -16.78 -13.82 -0.64
CA GLY A 300 -16.34 -15.21 -0.74
C GLY A 300 -15.39 -15.52 -1.91
N ALA A 301 -14.67 -14.53 -2.43
CA ALA A 301 -13.68 -14.73 -3.49
C ALA A 301 -12.64 -15.79 -3.12
N SER A 302 -12.27 -16.60 -4.12
CA SER A 302 -11.19 -17.58 -4.06
C SER A 302 -9.82 -16.89 -4.17
N PRO A 303 -8.72 -17.58 -3.84
CA PRO A 303 -7.38 -17.03 -4.03
C PRO A 303 -7.08 -16.63 -5.48
N ALA A 304 -7.62 -17.36 -6.45
CA ALA A 304 -7.44 -17.08 -7.87
C ALA A 304 -8.18 -15.81 -8.31
N GLU A 305 -9.40 -15.60 -7.82
CA GLU A 305 -10.18 -14.39 -8.10
C GLU A 305 -9.54 -13.15 -7.46
N LEU A 306 -9.02 -13.27 -6.23
CA LEU A 306 -8.25 -12.20 -5.59
C LEU A 306 -6.97 -11.85 -6.38
N GLN A 307 -6.27 -12.86 -6.88
CA GLN A 307 -5.08 -12.65 -7.72
C GLN A 307 -5.45 -12.00 -9.06
N GLN A 308 -6.56 -12.41 -9.68
CA GLN A 308 -7.05 -11.80 -10.93
C GLN A 308 -7.39 -10.31 -10.72
N ALA A 309 -8.14 -10.00 -9.66
CA ALA A 309 -8.44 -8.62 -9.29
C ALA A 309 -7.17 -7.79 -9.04
N TYR A 310 -6.11 -8.41 -8.51
CA TYR A 310 -4.81 -7.76 -8.40
C TYR A 310 -4.16 -7.48 -9.74
N ASP A 311 -4.12 -8.49 -10.61
CA ASP A 311 -3.48 -8.38 -11.92
C ASP A 311 -4.21 -7.35 -12.81
N ASP A 312 -5.54 -7.21 -12.67
CA ASP A 312 -6.35 -6.21 -13.39
C ASP A 312 -6.04 -4.76 -12.95
N ASN A 313 -5.78 -4.55 -11.65
CA ASN A 313 -5.60 -3.22 -11.07
C ASN A 313 -4.13 -2.77 -10.98
N GLN A 314 -3.17 -3.68 -11.05
CA GLN A 314 -1.74 -3.37 -10.91
C GLN A 314 -1.18 -2.42 -11.99
N PRO A 315 -1.52 -2.57 -13.30
CA PRO A 315 -0.81 -1.85 -14.37
C PRO A 315 -0.93 -0.32 -14.32
N ILE A 316 -1.99 0.20 -13.69
CA ILE A 316 -2.22 1.65 -13.58
C ILE A 316 -1.53 2.26 -12.35
N GLN A 317 -1.04 1.44 -11.42
CA GLN A 317 -0.48 1.92 -10.15
C GLN A 317 0.86 2.62 -10.34
N ARG A 318 1.17 3.51 -9.39
CA ARG A 318 2.45 4.24 -9.33
C ARG A 318 3.12 4.09 -7.96
N PRO A 319 4.45 4.23 -7.88
CA PRO A 319 5.15 4.19 -6.60
C PRO A 319 4.75 5.39 -5.71
N PRO A 320 4.76 5.22 -4.37
CA PRO A 320 4.52 6.31 -3.43
C PRO A 320 5.67 7.33 -3.40
N PRO A 321 5.42 8.58 -2.98
CA PRO A 321 6.46 9.57 -2.70
C PRO A 321 7.49 9.08 -1.68
N ALA A 322 8.68 9.67 -1.67
CA ALA A 322 9.72 9.32 -0.71
C ALA A 322 9.33 9.74 0.72
N VAL A 323 9.82 8.96 1.70
CA VAL A 323 9.71 9.27 3.12
C VAL A 323 10.63 10.44 3.47
N ASP A 324 10.12 11.40 4.23
CA ASP A 324 10.85 12.53 4.81
C ASP A 324 10.64 12.55 6.34
N GLU A 325 11.67 12.16 7.09
CA GLU A 325 11.63 12.07 8.55
C GLU A 325 11.47 13.43 9.23
N ASP A 326 11.96 14.52 8.63
CA ASP A 326 11.83 15.86 9.21
C ASP A 326 10.37 16.33 9.10
N VAL A 327 9.71 16.05 7.98
CA VAL A 327 8.27 16.30 7.81
C VAL A 327 7.45 15.48 8.80
N ILE A 328 7.75 14.17 8.93
CA ILE A 328 7.03 13.28 9.85
C ILE A 328 7.19 13.75 11.30
N ALA A 329 8.40 14.17 11.70
CA ALA A 329 8.65 14.69 13.03
C ALA A 329 7.91 16.03 13.27
N ALA A 330 7.85 16.89 12.26
CA ALA A 330 7.14 18.16 12.34
C ALA A 330 5.62 17.99 12.53
N MET A 331 5.02 16.93 11.97
CA MET A 331 3.58 16.62 12.13
C MET A 331 3.14 16.34 13.58
N ALA A 332 4.07 16.21 14.53
CA ALA A 332 3.74 16.16 15.96
C ALA A 332 3.24 17.51 16.51
N ASP A 333 3.50 18.62 15.80
CA ASP A 333 2.91 19.93 16.07
C ASP A 333 1.66 20.12 15.20
N ASP A 334 0.54 20.47 15.84
CA ASP A 334 -0.76 20.62 15.17
C ASP A 334 -0.73 21.68 14.05
N SER A 335 -0.01 22.78 14.22
CA SER A 335 0.06 23.84 13.19
C SER A 335 0.83 23.35 11.97
N LYS A 336 1.89 22.57 12.20
CA LYS A 336 2.66 21.93 11.13
C LYS A 336 1.89 20.81 10.45
N PHE A 337 1.16 19.99 11.19
CA PHE A 337 0.27 18.99 10.61
C PHE A 337 -0.72 19.65 9.63
N LEU A 338 -1.40 20.72 10.07
CA LEU A 338 -2.33 21.48 9.23
C LEU A 338 -1.65 22.12 8.01
N GLU A 339 -0.39 22.55 8.12
CA GLU A 339 0.39 23.09 6.99
C GLU A 339 0.61 22.04 5.88
N TYR A 340 0.69 20.76 6.22
CA TYR A 340 0.88 19.67 5.25
C TYR A 340 -0.42 19.10 4.67
N LEU A 341 -1.57 19.44 5.26
CA LEU A 341 -2.86 18.96 4.77
C LEU A 341 -3.07 19.30 3.29
N ASN A 342 -3.77 18.40 2.62
CA ASN A 342 -4.23 18.51 1.24
C ASN A 342 -3.09 18.56 0.20
N LYS A 343 -1.89 18.11 0.60
CA LYS A 343 -0.73 17.96 -0.27
C LYS A 343 -0.52 16.50 -0.62
N GLY A 344 -0.92 16.12 -1.83
CA GLY A 344 -0.88 14.73 -2.30
C GLY A 344 0.52 14.09 -2.29
N ASP A 345 1.57 14.90 -2.46
CA ASP A 345 2.97 14.46 -2.39
C ASP A 345 3.43 14.12 -0.96
N GLN A 346 2.65 14.48 0.06
CA GLN A 346 2.90 14.14 1.47
C GLN A 346 2.22 12.86 1.94
N TYR A 347 1.53 12.13 1.05
CA TYR A 347 0.80 10.90 1.41
C TYR A 347 1.67 9.90 2.20
N THR A 348 2.87 9.58 1.73
CA THR A 348 3.76 8.63 2.42
C THR A 348 4.15 9.10 3.81
N ASN A 349 4.33 10.41 3.99
CA ASN A 349 4.69 10.99 5.29
C ASN A 349 3.52 10.90 6.27
N PHE A 350 2.29 11.19 5.82
CA PHE A 350 1.10 10.95 6.64
C PHE A 350 0.90 9.47 6.97
N LEU A 351 1.12 8.56 6.02
CA LEU A 351 1.01 7.11 6.25
C LEU A 351 1.94 6.67 7.37
N VAL A 352 3.23 6.97 7.26
CA VAL A 352 4.24 6.61 8.27
C VAL A 352 3.97 7.30 9.60
N PHE A 353 3.48 8.55 9.59
CA PHE A 353 3.06 9.25 10.80
C PHE A 353 1.93 8.48 11.52
N PHE A 354 0.85 8.13 10.82
CA PHE A 354 -0.28 7.44 11.41
C PHE A 354 0.08 6.02 11.85
N GLU A 355 0.88 5.28 11.10
CA GLU A 355 1.42 3.98 11.53
C GLU A 355 2.15 4.08 12.87
N ARG A 356 3.02 5.08 13.04
CA ARG A 356 3.74 5.32 14.29
C ARG A 356 2.81 5.69 15.42
N GLN A 357 1.79 6.53 15.18
CA GLN A 357 0.78 6.86 16.18
C GLN A 357 -0.02 5.61 16.61
N ILE A 358 -0.39 4.76 15.64
CA ILE A 358 -1.18 3.55 15.89
C ILE A 358 -0.35 2.50 16.63
N GLU A 359 0.93 2.33 16.30
CA GLU A 359 1.84 1.44 17.03
C GLU A 359 1.96 1.86 18.51
N GLN A 360 1.99 3.16 18.79
CA GLN A 360 2.17 3.68 20.15
C GLN A 360 0.89 3.63 21.00
N LYS A 361 -0.28 3.92 20.40
CA LYS A 361 -1.52 4.18 21.15
C LYS A 361 -2.64 3.18 20.86
N GLY A 362 -2.52 2.42 19.78
CA GLY A 362 -3.59 1.62 19.20
C GLY A 362 -4.52 2.46 18.31
N TRP A 363 -5.09 1.80 17.29
CA TRP A 363 -5.85 2.49 16.24
C TRP A 363 -7.12 3.19 16.74
N LYS A 364 -7.80 2.63 17.75
CA LYS A 364 -9.00 3.25 18.35
C LYS A 364 -8.68 4.60 18.98
N GLU A 365 -7.58 4.69 19.72
CA GLU A 365 -7.15 5.93 20.38
C GLU A 365 -6.69 6.96 19.34
N VAL A 366 -6.00 6.54 18.29
CA VAL A 366 -5.63 7.42 17.18
C VAL A 366 -6.86 8.01 16.50
N ILE A 367 -7.91 7.21 16.25
CA ILE A 367 -9.16 7.73 15.69
C ILE A 367 -9.82 8.71 16.66
N GLN A 368 -9.87 8.40 17.96
CA GLN A 368 -10.39 9.33 18.96
C GLN A 368 -9.64 10.66 18.94
N GLN A 369 -8.31 10.63 18.86
CA GLN A 369 -7.47 11.82 18.84
C GLN A 369 -7.58 12.61 17.53
N TYR A 370 -7.48 11.97 16.38
CA TYR A 370 -7.33 12.64 15.08
C TYR A 370 -8.62 12.74 14.28
N VAL A 371 -9.75 12.22 14.77
CA VAL A 371 -11.05 12.32 14.08
C VAL A 371 -12.14 12.88 15.00
N PHE A 372 -12.18 12.47 16.27
CA PHE A 372 -13.31 12.79 17.17
C PHE A 372 -12.99 13.76 18.31
N SER A 373 -11.74 14.18 18.50
CA SER A 373 -11.33 15.01 19.64
C SER A 373 -11.77 16.47 19.55
N ARG A 374 -12.32 16.91 18.41
CA ARG A 374 -12.76 18.29 18.14
C ARG A 374 -11.64 19.33 18.16
N THR A 375 -10.37 18.90 18.11
CA THR A 375 -9.24 19.80 17.87
C THR A 375 -9.26 20.28 16.42
N PRO A 376 -8.56 21.39 16.07
CA PRO A 376 -8.47 21.84 14.69
C PRO A 376 -7.97 20.77 13.71
N VAL A 377 -7.00 19.94 14.14
CA VAL A 377 -6.53 18.79 13.34
C VAL A 377 -7.63 17.75 13.17
N ALA A 378 -8.35 17.40 14.24
CA ALA A 378 -9.41 16.39 14.16
C ALA A 378 -10.59 16.82 13.30
N GLU A 379 -11.00 18.09 13.41
CA GLU A 379 -12.04 18.67 12.57
C GLU A 379 -11.64 18.65 11.08
N ALA A 380 -10.39 18.97 10.76
CA ALA A 380 -9.89 18.93 9.39
C ALA A 380 -9.83 17.50 8.84
N VAL A 381 -9.25 16.53 9.57
CA VAL A 381 -9.19 15.14 9.12
C VAL A 381 -10.59 14.54 8.97
N LEU A 382 -11.51 14.82 9.90
CA LEU A 382 -12.89 14.36 9.80
C LEU A 382 -13.59 14.91 8.55
N SER A 383 -13.42 16.19 8.22
CA SER A 383 -14.03 16.75 7.00
C SER A 383 -13.43 16.15 5.73
N GLU A 384 -12.12 15.92 5.69
CA GLU A 384 -11.44 15.31 4.53
C GLU A 384 -11.85 13.83 4.34
N LEU A 385 -12.42 13.15 5.35
CA LEU A 385 -13.00 11.82 5.14
C LEU A 385 -14.16 11.83 4.13
N TYR A 386 -14.84 12.96 3.96
CA TYR A 386 -15.99 13.15 3.07
C TYR A 386 -15.60 13.63 1.66
N GLU A 387 -14.30 13.87 1.43
CA GLU A 387 -13.78 14.36 0.16
C GLU A 387 -13.61 13.26 -0.89
N GLY A 388 -13.34 13.67 -2.14
CA GLY A 388 -12.93 12.74 -3.19
C GLY A 388 -13.99 11.69 -3.55
N ALA A 389 -15.27 12.06 -3.59
CA ALA A 389 -16.38 11.10 -3.79
C ALA A 389 -16.36 9.95 -2.76
N TYR A 390 -16.15 10.29 -1.48
CA TYR A 390 -16.14 9.38 -0.34
C TYR A 390 -15.03 8.32 -0.31
N HIS A 391 -14.01 8.40 -1.18
CA HIS A 391 -12.93 7.41 -1.16
C HIS A 391 -12.21 7.30 0.19
N PRO A 392 -11.87 8.41 0.88
CA PRO A 392 -11.23 8.33 2.19
C PRO A 392 -12.09 7.62 3.24
N VAL A 393 -13.39 7.93 3.36
CA VAL A 393 -14.28 7.22 4.31
C VAL A 393 -14.54 5.76 3.91
N ILE A 394 -14.56 5.43 2.61
CA ILE A 394 -14.64 4.04 2.14
C ILE A 394 -13.41 3.27 2.61
N HIS A 395 -12.22 3.82 2.39
CA HIS A 395 -10.96 3.20 2.76
C HIS A 395 -10.83 3.03 4.28
N PHE A 396 -11.05 4.12 5.00
CA PHE A 396 -11.05 4.16 6.46
C PHE A 396 -12.08 3.19 7.06
N GLY A 397 -13.29 3.17 6.50
CA GLY A 397 -14.36 2.29 6.93
C GLY A 397 -14.04 0.81 6.77
N LEU A 398 -13.38 0.42 5.66
CA LEU A 398 -12.87 -0.94 5.47
C LEU A 398 -11.80 -1.30 6.51
N GLY A 399 -10.88 -0.38 6.82
CA GLY A 399 -9.88 -0.57 7.86
C GLY A 399 -10.52 -0.84 9.23
N VAL A 400 -11.56 -0.07 9.60
CA VAL A 400 -12.31 -0.29 10.85
C VAL A 400 -13.10 -1.60 10.81
N GLU A 401 -13.76 -1.90 9.70
CA GLU A 401 -14.58 -3.10 9.53
C GLU A 401 -13.79 -4.40 9.66
N PHE A 402 -12.60 -4.46 9.06
CA PHE A 402 -11.71 -5.62 9.10
C PHE A 402 -10.70 -5.55 10.26
N GLU A 403 -10.79 -4.52 11.10
CA GLU A 403 -9.87 -4.23 12.20
C GLU A 403 -8.38 -4.28 11.76
N GLN A 404 -8.07 -3.61 10.64
CA GLN A 404 -6.73 -3.59 10.03
C GLN A 404 -6.03 -2.24 10.27
N PRO A 405 -5.07 -2.15 11.22
CA PRO A 405 -4.30 -0.94 11.50
C PRO A 405 -3.66 -0.28 10.28
N SER A 406 -3.10 -1.07 9.35
CA SER A 406 -2.43 -0.55 8.15
C SER A 406 -3.40 0.15 7.21
N ILE A 407 -4.57 -0.45 6.99
CA ILE A 407 -5.64 0.12 6.15
C ILE A 407 -6.28 1.34 6.83
N ILE A 408 -6.36 1.36 8.18
CA ILE A 408 -6.78 2.56 8.92
C ILE A 408 -5.77 3.70 8.71
N ALA A 409 -4.46 3.42 8.80
CA ALA A 409 -3.42 4.40 8.55
C ALA A 409 -3.47 4.92 7.10
N GLU A 410 -3.67 4.03 6.12
CA GLU A 410 -3.88 4.39 4.71
C GLU A 410 -5.09 5.32 4.54
N GLY A 411 -6.23 5.02 5.16
CA GLY A 411 -7.44 5.84 5.07
C GLY A 411 -7.28 7.24 5.69
N LEU A 412 -6.64 7.33 6.86
CA LEU A 412 -6.33 8.61 7.51
C LEU A 412 -5.32 9.43 6.69
N ALA A 413 -4.29 8.77 6.14
CA ALA A 413 -3.33 9.42 5.26
C ALA A 413 -3.95 9.85 3.93
N GLN A 414 -4.88 9.06 3.39
CA GLN A 414 -5.65 9.41 2.19
C GLN A 414 -6.46 10.67 2.42
N ALA A 415 -7.18 10.77 3.55
CA ALA A 415 -7.92 11.97 3.93
C ALA A 415 -6.97 13.17 4.05
N ALA A 416 -5.90 13.05 4.82
CA ALA A 416 -4.96 14.15 5.05
C ALA A 416 -4.25 14.65 3.79
N ALA A 417 -4.05 13.80 2.78
CA ALA A 417 -3.34 14.14 1.54
C ALA A 417 -4.29 14.50 0.38
N HIS A 418 -5.60 14.36 0.53
CA HIS A 418 -6.57 14.58 -0.54
C HIS A 418 -6.72 16.07 -0.89
N SER A 419 -6.99 16.40 -2.15
CA SER A 419 -7.31 17.80 -2.51
C SER A 419 -8.66 18.21 -1.94
N ASN A 420 -8.72 19.35 -1.26
CA ASN A 420 -9.96 19.91 -0.72
C ASN A 420 -10.75 20.68 -1.80
N VAL A 421 -12.05 20.41 -1.91
CA VAL A 421 -12.96 21.09 -2.86
C VAL A 421 -14.00 21.98 -2.18
N GLY A 422 -13.85 22.19 -0.87
CA GLY A 422 -14.69 23.05 -0.03
C GLY A 422 -15.79 22.30 0.74
N ILE A 423 -15.70 20.96 0.86
CA ILE A 423 -16.69 20.17 1.61
C ILE A 423 -16.65 20.50 3.10
N ASP A 424 -15.46 20.72 3.67
CA ASP A 424 -15.26 21.16 5.04
C ASP A 424 -16.07 22.42 5.36
N LYS A 425 -15.89 23.47 4.55
CA LYS A 425 -16.62 24.73 4.70
C LYS A 425 -18.13 24.53 4.65
N PHE A 426 -18.62 23.74 3.68
CA PHE A 426 -20.05 23.44 3.55
C PHE A 426 -20.61 22.72 4.78
N LEU A 427 -19.90 21.72 5.31
CA LEU A 427 -20.34 20.95 6.47
C LEU A 427 -20.38 21.82 7.73
N PHE A 428 -19.34 22.61 7.99
CA PHE A 428 -19.30 23.54 9.12
C PHE A 428 -20.37 24.63 9.04
N ASP A 429 -20.59 25.21 7.85
CA ASP A 429 -21.64 26.21 7.67
C ASP A 429 -23.04 25.59 7.84
N SER A 430 -23.24 24.36 7.38
CA SER A 430 -24.51 23.63 7.56
C SER A 430 -24.79 23.32 9.03
N GLU A 431 -23.76 22.96 9.81
CA GLU A 431 -23.88 22.77 11.27
C GLU A 431 -24.25 24.07 11.96
N LYS A 432 -23.55 25.16 11.63
CA LYS A 432 -23.82 26.49 12.18
C LYS A 432 -25.24 26.95 11.88
N GLU A 433 -25.70 26.76 10.65
CA GLU A 433 -27.06 27.08 10.22
C GLU A 433 -28.11 26.24 10.96
N ALA A 434 -27.83 24.95 11.16
CA ALA A 434 -28.69 24.05 11.91
C ALA A 434 -28.80 24.42 13.40
N LEU A 435 -27.73 24.98 13.99
CA LEU A 435 -27.74 25.47 15.38
C LEU A 435 -28.51 26.78 15.56
N ASN A 436 -28.54 27.63 14.53
CA ASN A 436 -29.29 28.89 14.55
C ASN A 436 -30.80 28.68 14.31
N SER A 437 -31.18 27.54 13.75
CA SER A 437 -32.56 27.16 13.50
C SER A 437 -33.17 26.43 14.71
N SER A 438 -34.44 26.70 15.04
CA SER A 438 -35.13 25.96 16.12
C SER A 438 -35.25 24.47 15.76
N ILE A 439 -34.83 23.58 16.67
CA ILE A 439 -34.88 22.11 16.51
C ILE A 439 -36.31 21.61 16.20
N ASP A 440 -37.34 22.33 16.63
CA ASP A 440 -38.76 21.98 16.49
C ASP A 440 -39.35 22.21 15.08
N ALA A 441 -38.55 22.74 14.14
CA ALA A 441 -38.91 22.69 12.73
C ALA A 441 -38.74 21.24 12.26
N SER A 442 -39.84 20.54 12.00
CA SER A 442 -39.91 19.14 11.56
C SER A 442 -38.72 18.79 10.65
N SER A 443 -37.78 17.98 11.16
CA SER A 443 -36.60 17.63 10.35
C SER A 443 -37.05 16.78 9.17
N LYS A 444 -36.98 17.40 7.99
CA LYS A 444 -37.41 16.80 6.72
C LYS A 444 -36.68 15.50 6.44
N THR A 445 -37.32 14.64 5.66
CA THR A 445 -36.70 13.46 5.10
C THR A 445 -35.72 13.85 4.00
N LEU A 446 -34.71 13.02 3.73
CA LEU A 446 -33.81 13.24 2.61
C LEU A 446 -34.57 13.30 1.29
N VAL A 447 -35.59 12.46 1.09
CA VAL A 447 -36.42 12.46 -0.13
C VAL A 447 -37.11 13.82 -0.34
N GLU A 448 -37.65 14.43 0.71
CA GLU A 448 -38.22 15.79 0.63
C GLU A 448 -37.16 16.82 0.28
N LEU A 449 -35.97 16.74 0.90
CA LEU A 449 -34.87 17.66 0.61
C LEU A 449 -34.35 17.53 -0.82
N LEU A 450 -34.29 16.31 -1.40
CA LEU A 450 -33.93 16.11 -2.81
C LEU A 450 -34.98 16.72 -3.75
N LYS A 451 -36.27 16.59 -3.43
CA LYS A 451 -37.34 17.24 -4.22
C LYS A 451 -37.23 18.76 -4.15
N GLU A 452 -36.97 19.32 -2.98
CA GLU A 452 -36.77 20.77 -2.79
C GLU A 452 -35.50 21.27 -3.50
N ALA A 453 -34.41 20.49 -3.49
CA ALA A 453 -33.21 20.78 -4.26
C ALA A 453 -33.50 20.85 -5.77
N GLY A 454 -34.31 19.92 -6.29
CA GLY A 454 -34.71 19.91 -7.70
C GLY A 454 -35.68 21.04 -8.07
N ALA A 455 -36.51 21.50 -7.13
CA ALA A 455 -37.45 22.61 -7.32
C ALA A 455 -36.82 24.00 -7.15
N ASN A 456 -35.67 24.10 -6.49
CA ASN A 456 -34.93 25.34 -6.34
C ASN A 456 -34.05 25.58 -7.58
N GLU A 457 -34.40 26.57 -8.41
CA GLU A 457 -33.68 26.86 -9.66
C GLU A 457 -32.18 27.16 -9.44
N THR A 458 -31.82 27.82 -8.34
CA THR A 458 -30.42 28.12 -8.02
C THR A 458 -29.64 26.83 -7.80
N ILE A 459 -30.18 25.87 -7.03
CA ILE A 459 -29.54 24.58 -6.76
C ILE A 459 -29.55 23.70 -8.01
N HIS A 460 -30.70 23.57 -8.68
CA HIS A 460 -30.89 22.73 -9.87
C HIS A 460 -29.89 23.08 -10.98
N TYR A 461 -29.74 24.37 -11.29
CA TYR A 461 -28.88 24.84 -12.39
C TYR A 461 -27.47 25.22 -11.92
N ALA A 462 -27.12 24.96 -10.64
CA ALA A 462 -25.82 25.26 -10.09
C ALA A 462 -24.73 24.50 -10.83
N ALA A 463 -24.82 23.17 -10.92
CA ALA A 463 -23.83 22.36 -11.63
C ALA A 463 -24.08 22.39 -13.14
N ARG A 464 -23.01 22.54 -13.92
CA ARG A 464 -23.06 22.56 -15.38
C ARG A 464 -22.18 21.46 -15.95
N TRP A 465 -22.58 20.94 -17.11
CA TRP A 465 -21.76 19.96 -17.84
C TRP A 465 -20.32 20.46 -18.08
N THR A 466 -20.19 21.75 -18.41
CA THR A 466 -18.90 22.42 -18.69
C THR A 466 -17.99 22.56 -17.47
N ASP A 467 -18.47 22.34 -16.24
CA ASP A 467 -17.59 22.35 -15.07
C ASP A 467 -16.70 21.09 -15.00
N MET A 468 -17.02 20.04 -15.77
CA MET A 468 -16.26 18.78 -15.84
C MET A 468 -16.08 18.16 -14.44
N ALA A 469 -14.85 18.04 -13.94
CA ALA A 469 -14.56 17.52 -12.60
C ALA A 469 -14.90 18.50 -11.46
N ASN A 470 -15.18 19.77 -11.78
CA ASN A 470 -15.38 20.87 -10.83
C ASN A 470 -16.87 21.18 -10.58
N LYS A 471 -17.77 20.20 -10.70
CA LYS A 471 -19.21 20.40 -10.53
C LYS A 471 -19.61 20.79 -9.10
N ILE A 472 -18.82 20.39 -8.10
CA ILE A 472 -19.05 20.78 -6.70
C ILE A 472 -18.47 22.17 -6.43
N ASN A 473 -17.15 22.36 -6.53
CA ASN A 473 -16.49 23.61 -6.17
C ASN A 473 -16.92 24.80 -7.04
N HIS A 474 -16.90 24.69 -8.38
CA HIS A 474 -17.31 25.78 -9.26
C HIS A 474 -18.82 25.83 -9.47
N GLY A 475 -19.47 24.67 -9.43
CA GLY A 475 -20.91 24.52 -9.61
C GLY A 475 -21.68 24.77 -8.31
N VAL A 476 -22.00 23.70 -7.58
CA VAL A 476 -22.87 23.75 -6.40
C VAL A 476 -22.42 24.79 -5.37
N PHE A 477 -21.16 24.74 -4.93
CA PHE A 477 -20.65 25.69 -3.95
C PHE A 477 -20.37 27.06 -4.56
N GLY A 478 -19.85 27.12 -5.79
CA GLY A 478 -19.55 28.38 -6.46
C GLY A 478 -20.78 29.21 -6.81
N ARG A 479 -21.96 28.59 -6.96
CA ARG A 479 -23.19 29.26 -7.46
C ARG A 479 -24.43 29.11 -6.57
N ALA A 480 -24.46 28.16 -5.64
CA ALA A 480 -25.62 27.87 -4.80
C ALA A 480 -25.25 27.56 -3.34
N SER A 481 -24.06 27.97 -2.87
CA SER A 481 -23.60 27.66 -1.50
C SER A 481 -24.60 28.09 -0.41
N PRO A 482 -25.15 29.32 -0.40
CA PRO A 482 -26.13 29.72 0.62
C PRO A 482 -27.38 28.84 0.60
N GLU A 483 -27.95 28.58 -0.58
CA GLU A 483 -29.18 27.82 -0.76
C GLU A 483 -29.02 26.35 -0.40
N VAL A 484 -27.94 25.71 -0.86
CA VAL A 484 -27.68 24.29 -0.55
C VAL A 484 -27.33 24.10 0.93
N THR A 485 -26.65 25.06 1.57
CA THR A 485 -26.35 25.03 3.01
C THR A 485 -27.63 25.14 3.83
N ALA A 486 -28.50 26.11 3.52
CA ALA A 486 -29.79 26.27 4.19
C ALA A 486 -30.74 25.09 3.97
N LEU A 487 -30.66 24.43 2.81
CA LEU A 487 -31.42 23.22 2.54
C LEU A 487 -30.87 22.03 3.35
N ALA A 488 -29.56 21.79 3.28
CA ALA A 488 -28.92 20.66 3.94
C ALA A 488 -28.98 20.74 5.48
N SER A 489 -28.96 21.95 6.06
CA SER A 489 -29.06 22.16 7.51
C SER A 489 -30.38 21.62 8.11
N GLN A 490 -31.43 21.46 7.30
CA GLN A 490 -32.73 20.92 7.72
C GLN A 490 -32.71 19.39 7.93
N PHE A 491 -31.71 18.68 7.37
CA PHE A 491 -31.46 17.29 7.73
C PHE A 491 -30.81 17.23 9.12
N ARG A 492 -31.52 16.63 10.08
CA ARG A 492 -31.13 16.55 11.49
C ARG A 492 -31.23 15.13 11.99
N VAL A 493 -30.21 14.74 12.75
CA VAL A 493 -30.07 13.47 13.43
C VAL A 493 -29.96 13.75 14.94
N THR A 494 -30.65 12.96 15.74
CA THR A 494 -30.59 13.01 17.20
C THR A 494 -30.23 11.62 17.72
N PRO A 495 -29.74 11.49 18.96
CA PRO A 495 -29.48 10.18 19.57
C PRO A 495 -30.68 9.22 19.48
N GLU A 496 -31.90 9.74 19.60
CA GLU A 496 -33.15 8.97 19.61
C GLU A 496 -33.54 8.44 18.22
N ASN A 497 -33.22 9.19 17.15
CA ASN A 497 -33.58 8.80 15.78
C ASN A 497 -32.40 8.29 14.96
N LEU A 498 -31.21 8.16 15.57
CA LEU A 498 -29.95 7.83 14.92
C LEU A 498 -30.01 6.57 14.06
N GLU A 499 -30.59 5.49 14.58
CA GLU A 499 -30.71 4.22 13.85
C GLU A 499 -31.57 4.38 12.58
N ARG A 500 -32.75 4.98 12.73
CA ARG A 500 -33.66 5.28 11.60
C ARG A 500 -33.01 6.20 10.58
N ARG A 501 -32.36 7.29 11.02
CA ARG A 501 -31.70 8.25 10.12
C ARG A 501 -30.49 7.65 9.40
N CYS A 502 -29.76 6.75 10.06
CA CYS A 502 -28.70 5.99 9.40
C CYS A 502 -29.30 5.13 8.28
N ALA A 503 -30.35 4.36 8.56
CA ALA A 503 -31.04 3.58 7.54
C ALA A 503 -31.62 4.45 6.41
N GLU A 504 -32.16 5.64 6.73
CA GLU A 504 -32.68 6.60 5.75
C GLU A 504 -31.59 7.10 4.79
N VAL A 505 -30.38 7.40 5.28
CA VAL A 505 -29.22 7.77 4.46
C VAL A 505 -28.86 6.64 3.48
N LEU A 506 -28.83 5.39 3.95
CA LEU A 506 -28.52 4.23 3.13
C LEU A 506 -29.60 3.99 2.05
N ASN A 507 -30.87 4.11 2.43
CA ASN A 507 -32.00 3.97 1.51
C ASN A 507 -32.00 5.07 0.45
N CYS A 508 -31.80 6.33 0.86
CA CYS A 508 -31.76 7.47 -0.05
C CYS A 508 -30.59 7.39 -1.04
N ALA A 509 -29.42 6.90 -0.61
CA ALA A 509 -28.30 6.63 -1.51
C ALA A 509 -28.68 5.62 -2.61
N ALA A 510 -29.30 4.51 -2.23
CA ALA A 510 -29.78 3.50 -3.19
C ALA A 510 -30.90 4.05 -4.10
N TYR A 511 -31.79 4.87 -3.53
CA TYR A 511 -32.85 5.56 -4.26
C TYR A 511 -32.29 6.43 -5.38
N MET A 512 -31.33 7.31 -5.07
CA MET A 512 -30.67 8.14 -6.08
C MET A 512 -30.00 7.29 -7.17
N ALA A 513 -29.23 6.27 -6.77
CA ALA A 513 -28.47 5.44 -7.72
C ALA A 513 -29.36 4.63 -8.67
N GLY A 514 -30.46 4.08 -8.17
CA GLY A 514 -31.37 3.25 -8.97
C GLY A 514 -32.41 4.05 -9.77
N CYS A 515 -32.93 5.13 -9.19
CA CYS A 515 -34.11 5.82 -9.73
C CYS A 515 -33.78 7.01 -10.64
N ALA A 516 -32.51 7.40 -10.76
CA ALA A 516 -32.05 8.45 -11.67
C ALA A 516 -31.87 7.95 -13.11
N GLN A 517 -32.95 7.49 -13.74
CA GLN A 517 -32.91 6.97 -15.11
C GLN A 517 -33.46 7.95 -16.14
N ARG A 518 -33.09 7.76 -17.41
CA ARG A 518 -33.61 8.54 -18.53
C ARG A 518 -34.69 7.76 -19.28
N LYS A 519 -35.88 8.36 -19.38
CA LYS A 519 -36.99 7.80 -20.17
C LYS A 519 -36.56 7.49 -21.60
N GLY A 520 -36.85 6.27 -22.07
CA GLY A 520 -36.52 5.80 -23.42
C GLY A 520 -35.06 5.41 -23.63
N LYS A 521 -34.22 5.40 -22.58
CA LYS A 521 -32.83 4.94 -22.60
C LYS A 521 -32.65 3.65 -21.81
N GLY A 522 -31.66 2.85 -22.20
CA GLY A 522 -31.21 1.70 -21.40
C GLY A 522 -30.80 2.13 -19.99
N ARG A 523 -31.01 1.23 -19.02
CA ARG A 523 -30.70 1.51 -17.61
C ARG A 523 -29.20 1.70 -17.40
N LYS A 524 -28.84 2.67 -16.57
CA LYS A 524 -27.46 2.95 -16.16
C LYS A 524 -27.41 3.53 -14.76
N ILE A 525 -26.29 3.33 -14.09
CA ILE A 525 -26.04 3.87 -12.75
C ILE A 525 -25.04 5.02 -12.86
N ASP A 526 -25.35 6.10 -12.15
CA ASP A 526 -24.48 7.27 -12.04
C ASP A 526 -23.24 6.96 -11.18
N PHE A 527 -22.07 7.36 -11.68
CA PHE A 527 -20.79 7.16 -11.00
C PHE A 527 -20.78 7.78 -9.59
N PHE A 528 -21.32 8.99 -9.40
CA PHE A 528 -21.34 9.66 -8.11
C PHE A 528 -22.38 9.05 -7.17
N TYR A 529 -23.57 8.70 -7.67
CA TYR A 529 -24.58 8.03 -6.82
C TYR A 529 -24.16 6.62 -6.42
N MET A 530 -23.42 5.91 -7.26
CA MET A 530 -22.75 4.68 -6.86
C MET A 530 -21.79 4.92 -5.68
N HIS A 531 -21.05 6.04 -5.64
CA HIS A 531 -20.23 6.40 -4.47
C HIS A 531 -21.06 6.71 -3.21
N ASN A 532 -22.23 7.32 -3.37
CA ASN A 532 -23.16 7.53 -2.25
C ASN A 532 -23.58 6.18 -1.64
N VAL A 533 -23.81 5.14 -2.47
CA VAL A 533 -24.15 3.79 -2.03
C VAL A 533 -22.94 3.05 -1.46
N THR A 534 -21.81 3.00 -2.17
CA THR A 534 -20.63 2.22 -1.75
C THR A 534 -20.04 2.70 -0.42
N SER A 535 -20.14 4.00 -0.11
CA SER A 535 -19.73 4.56 1.18
C SER A 535 -20.74 4.29 2.31
N SER A 536 -22.00 4.05 1.99
CA SER A 536 -23.09 4.04 2.96
C SER A 536 -22.99 2.91 4.00
N ILE A 537 -22.47 1.73 3.61
CA ILE A 537 -22.27 0.58 4.52
C ILE A 537 -21.38 0.92 5.72
N PHE A 538 -20.40 1.81 5.55
CA PHE A 538 -19.45 2.13 6.62
C PHE A 538 -20.09 2.94 7.74
N PHE A 539 -21.19 3.64 7.48
CA PHE A 539 -21.97 4.26 8.56
C PHE A 539 -22.62 3.20 9.45
N THR A 540 -23.04 2.06 8.90
CA THR A 540 -23.47 0.90 9.72
C THR A 540 -22.28 0.31 10.50
N VAL A 541 -21.08 0.24 9.90
CA VAL A 541 -19.86 -0.21 10.58
C VAL A 541 -19.55 0.69 11.79
N PHE A 542 -19.55 2.01 11.61
CA PHE A 542 -19.30 2.99 12.68
C PHE A 542 -20.37 2.93 13.76
N MET A 543 -21.65 2.77 13.38
CA MET A 543 -22.75 2.60 14.32
C MET A 543 -22.54 1.42 15.27
N LYS A 544 -21.99 0.31 14.76
CA LYS A 544 -21.70 -0.90 15.54
C LYS A 544 -20.48 -0.78 16.46
N GLN A 545 -19.66 0.28 16.34
CA GLN A 545 -18.49 0.46 17.19
C GLN A 545 -18.87 0.98 18.58
N PRO A 546 -18.65 0.23 19.67
CA PRO A 546 -19.01 0.67 21.02
C PRO A 546 -18.09 1.79 21.56
N TRP A 547 -16.91 1.94 20.97
CA TRP A 547 -15.91 2.93 21.38
C TRP A 547 -16.11 4.30 20.71
N ILE A 548 -16.99 4.43 19.71
CA ILE A 548 -17.38 5.73 19.14
C ILE A 548 -18.57 6.27 19.95
N LYS A 549 -18.46 7.51 20.42
CA LYS A 549 -19.52 8.16 21.20
C LYS A 549 -20.77 8.38 20.34
N VAL A 550 -21.94 8.44 20.98
CA VAL A 550 -23.22 8.61 20.27
C VAL A 550 -23.26 9.94 19.53
N GLU A 551 -22.70 11.00 20.12
CA GLU A 551 -22.66 12.34 19.54
C GLU A 551 -21.83 12.38 18.25
N ASP A 552 -20.74 11.62 18.19
CA ASP A 552 -19.89 11.49 17.00
C ASP A 552 -20.60 10.67 15.91
N LYS A 553 -21.32 9.60 16.29
CA LYS A 553 -22.16 8.84 15.35
C LYS A 553 -23.27 9.68 14.74
N VAL A 554 -23.94 10.51 15.55
CA VAL A 554 -24.95 11.48 15.09
C VAL A 554 -24.35 12.38 14.02
N ARG A 555 -23.19 12.98 14.30
CA ARG A 555 -22.52 13.89 13.36
C ARG A 555 -22.13 13.20 12.06
N LEU A 556 -21.57 11.99 12.13
CA LEU A 556 -21.20 11.21 10.93
C LEU A 556 -22.42 10.98 10.01
N VAL A 557 -23.54 10.52 10.57
CA VAL A 557 -24.75 10.25 9.79
C VAL A 557 -25.35 11.54 9.23
N GLU A 558 -25.38 12.62 10.04
CA GLU A 558 -25.90 13.92 9.62
C GLU A 558 -25.08 14.50 8.46
N TRP A 559 -23.75 14.47 8.55
CA TRP A 559 -22.85 14.95 7.49
C TRP A 559 -22.99 14.16 6.20
N LYS A 560 -23.15 12.84 6.28
CA LYS A 560 -23.39 12.00 5.11
C LYS A 560 -24.67 12.37 4.37
N GLY A 561 -25.77 12.54 5.10
CA GLY A 561 -27.05 12.95 4.50
C GLY A 561 -26.98 14.33 3.85
N ARG A 562 -26.29 15.28 4.49
CA ARG A 562 -26.08 16.63 3.95
C ARG A 562 -25.28 16.62 2.66
N LEU A 563 -24.18 15.87 2.62
CA LEU A 563 -23.32 15.82 1.45
C LEU A 563 -23.96 15.05 0.29
N ASP A 564 -24.81 14.06 0.57
CA ASP A 564 -25.59 13.37 -0.46
C ASP A 564 -26.52 14.31 -1.23
N ILE A 565 -27.07 15.36 -0.60
CA ILE A 565 -27.84 16.42 -1.27
C ILE A 565 -26.95 17.21 -2.25
N VAL A 566 -25.69 17.49 -1.87
CA VAL A 566 -24.73 18.16 -2.75
C VAL A 566 -24.40 17.29 -3.95
N TRP A 567 -24.20 15.99 -3.78
CA TRP A 567 -23.97 15.06 -4.90
C TRP A 567 -25.19 14.95 -5.82
N TYR A 568 -26.40 15.03 -5.27
CA TYR A 568 -27.62 15.12 -6.06
C TYR A 568 -27.64 16.37 -6.95
N ALA A 569 -27.36 17.54 -6.38
CA ALA A 569 -27.25 18.79 -7.12
C ALA A 569 -26.10 18.78 -8.14
N ALA A 570 -24.93 18.24 -7.77
CA ALA A 570 -23.76 18.13 -8.64
C ALA A 570 -24.02 17.25 -9.88
N SER A 571 -24.98 16.34 -9.77
CA SER A 571 -25.39 15.44 -10.85
C SER A 571 -26.58 15.97 -11.66
N GLY A 572 -27.00 17.22 -11.42
CA GLY A 572 -28.01 17.94 -12.20
C GLY A 572 -29.45 17.67 -11.76
N CYS A 573 -29.68 17.29 -10.49
CA CYS A 573 -31.02 17.08 -9.93
C CYS A 573 -31.96 16.23 -10.81
N PRO A 574 -31.55 15.02 -11.26
CA PRO A 574 -32.39 14.18 -12.11
C PRO A 574 -33.71 13.85 -11.43
N GLU A 575 -34.77 13.71 -12.23
CA GLU A 575 -36.01 13.12 -11.74
C GLU A 575 -35.74 11.70 -11.22
N LEU A 576 -36.23 11.40 -10.02
CA LEU A 576 -36.08 10.10 -9.39
C LEU A 576 -37.42 9.37 -9.44
N ASN A 577 -37.48 8.28 -10.20
CA ASN A 577 -38.68 7.46 -10.31
C ASN A 577 -38.46 6.04 -9.74
N VAL A 578 -39.18 5.74 -8.66
CA VAL A 578 -39.12 4.44 -7.97
C VAL A 578 -39.49 3.26 -8.85
N ASP A 579 -40.36 3.49 -9.85
CA ASP A 579 -40.82 2.45 -10.78
C ASP A 579 -39.69 1.94 -11.68
N ASP A 580 -38.62 2.74 -11.87
CA ASP A 580 -37.46 2.33 -12.65
C ASP A 580 -36.69 1.16 -12.01
N VAL A 581 -36.80 1.02 -10.69
CA VAL A 581 -36.26 -0.12 -9.95
C VAL A 581 -37.33 -1.16 -9.68
N ALA A 582 -38.54 -0.75 -9.25
CA ALA A 582 -39.61 -1.68 -8.92
C ALA A 582 -40.01 -2.57 -10.11
N GLY A 583 -40.06 -1.99 -11.31
CA GLY A 583 -40.36 -2.67 -12.56
C GLY A 583 -39.15 -3.22 -13.31
N TYR A 584 -37.93 -3.17 -12.74
CA TYR A 584 -36.75 -3.67 -13.43
C TYR A 584 -36.74 -5.20 -13.53
N GLU A 585 -36.66 -5.70 -14.76
CA GLU A 585 -36.42 -7.11 -15.06
C GLU A 585 -34.98 -7.30 -15.55
N ALA A 586 -34.20 -8.01 -14.75
CA ALA A 586 -32.83 -8.36 -15.10
C ALA A 586 -32.78 -9.31 -16.32
N THR A 587 -31.71 -9.20 -17.10
CA THR A 587 -31.44 -10.05 -18.26
C THR A 587 -30.45 -11.15 -17.90
N HIS A 588 -29.21 -10.81 -17.60
CA HIS A 588 -28.15 -11.78 -17.29
C HIS A 588 -28.29 -12.30 -15.85
N ALA A 589 -28.67 -11.44 -14.90
CA ALA A 589 -28.84 -11.79 -13.49
C ALA A 589 -30.28 -12.16 -13.08
N LYS A 590 -31.17 -12.44 -14.05
CA LYS A 590 -32.61 -12.72 -13.81
C LYS A 590 -32.87 -13.74 -12.71
N ASP A 591 -32.17 -14.86 -12.78
CA ASP A 591 -32.36 -16.00 -11.88
C ASP A 591 -31.37 -16.02 -10.71
N MET A 592 -30.54 -14.98 -10.55
CA MET A 592 -29.50 -14.92 -9.52
C MET A 592 -30.05 -14.35 -8.22
N GLY A 593 -30.13 -15.15 -7.15
CA GLY A 593 -30.29 -14.62 -5.80
C GLY A 593 -29.03 -13.90 -5.33
N TRP A 594 -29.03 -13.39 -4.09
CA TRP A 594 -27.86 -12.72 -3.52
C TRP A 594 -26.58 -13.57 -3.60
N LYS A 595 -26.68 -14.87 -3.30
CA LYS A 595 -25.55 -15.80 -3.31
C LYS A 595 -24.98 -16.02 -4.71
N GLU A 596 -25.85 -16.25 -5.69
CA GLU A 596 -25.44 -16.43 -7.09
C GLU A 596 -24.84 -15.13 -7.65
N LEU A 597 -25.42 -13.98 -7.29
CA LEU A 597 -24.94 -12.67 -7.70
C LEU A 597 -23.55 -12.37 -7.13
N TYR A 598 -23.30 -12.66 -5.84
CA TYR A 598 -21.97 -12.52 -5.25
C TYR A 598 -20.93 -13.32 -6.01
N ARG A 599 -21.27 -14.56 -6.38
CA ARG A 599 -20.35 -15.42 -7.12
C ARG A 599 -20.07 -14.93 -8.52
N ALA A 600 -21.07 -14.37 -9.19
CA ALA A 600 -20.90 -13.74 -10.50
C ALA A 600 -20.01 -12.49 -10.42
N ILE A 601 -20.13 -11.71 -9.35
CA ILE A 601 -19.38 -10.46 -9.16
C ILE A 601 -17.91 -10.71 -8.82
N THR A 602 -17.61 -11.64 -7.92
CA THR A 602 -16.23 -12.00 -7.57
C THR A 602 -15.41 -12.52 -8.75
N ALA A 603 -16.07 -13.01 -9.80
CA ALA A 603 -15.44 -13.54 -11.01
C ALA A 603 -15.35 -12.50 -12.15
N MET A 604 -15.88 -11.30 -11.94
CA MET A 604 -15.92 -10.25 -12.95
C MET A 604 -14.63 -9.42 -12.94
N HIS A 605 -14.18 -9.00 -14.13
CA HIS A 605 -13.14 -7.99 -14.27
C HIS A 605 -13.71 -6.61 -13.93
N ASP A 606 -13.39 -6.12 -12.73
CA ASP A 606 -13.86 -4.85 -12.17
C ASP A 606 -12.76 -4.23 -11.30
N ASP A 607 -12.82 -2.91 -11.13
CA ASP A 607 -11.99 -2.17 -10.16
C ASP A 607 -12.65 -2.14 -8.76
N GLY A 608 -13.57 -3.07 -8.51
CA GLY A 608 -14.29 -3.27 -7.25
C GLY A 608 -15.54 -2.42 -7.04
N HIS A 609 -15.92 -1.52 -7.97
CA HIS A 609 -17.12 -0.68 -7.80
C HIS A 609 -18.42 -1.48 -7.72
N VAL A 610 -18.60 -2.47 -8.59
CA VAL A 610 -19.84 -3.28 -8.60
C VAL A 610 -19.93 -4.12 -7.33
N ALA A 611 -18.81 -4.71 -6.90
CA ALA A 611 -18.75 -5.47 -5.65
C ALA A 611 -19.11 -4.63 -4.43
N LYS A 612 -18.52 -3.43 -4.31
CA LYS A 612 -18.85 -2.49 -3.23
C LYS A 612 -20.33 -2.12 -3.25
N PHE A 613 -20.86 -1.83 -4.44
CA PHE A 613 -22.22 -1.35 -4.61
C PHE A 613 -23.22 -2.42 -4.18
N VAL A 614 -23.05 -3.64 -4.68
CA VAL A 614 -23.93 -4.77 -4.36
C VAL A 614 -23.84 -5.16 -2.88
N ARG A 615 -22.63 -5.14 -2.30
CA ARG A 615 -22.43 -5.40 -0.86
C ARG A 615 -23.13 -4.35 0.01
N ALA A 616 -23.03 -3.08 -0.36
CA ALA A 616 -23.69 -2.00 0.36
C ALA A 616 -25.23 -2.04 0.24
N LEU A 617 -25.77 -2.41 -0.93
CA LEU A 617 -27.21 -2.62 -1.11
C LEU A 617 -27.75 -3.74 -0.22
N LYS A 618 -27.01 -4.84 -0.06
CA LYS A 618 -27.42 -5.91 0.85
C LYS A 618 -27.51 -5.40 2.29
N ASN A 619 -26.53 -4.62 2.74
CA ASN A 619 -26.58 -3.99 4.07
C ASN A 619 -27.78 -3.03 4.18
N GLY A 620 -28.01 -2.23 3.14
CA GLY A 620 -29.14 -1.30 3.05
C GLY A 620 -30.51 -1.99 3.18
N GLU A 621 -30.69 -3.13 2.51
CA GLU A 621 -31.88 -4.00 2.64
C GLU A 621 -32.13 -4.38 4.09
N GLU A 622 -31.09 -4.85 4.80
CA GLU A 622 -31.21 -5.36 6.16
C GLU A 622 -31.54 -4.25 7.17
N VAL A 623 -30.85 -3.11 7.09
CA VAL A 623 -31.05 -2.01 8.05
C VAL A 623 -32.28 -1.16 7.76
N SER A 624 -32.75 -1.13 6.49
CA SER A 624 -33.96 -0.39 6.13
C SER A 624 -35.23 -1.15 6.48
N LYS A 625 -35.20 -2.49 6.47
CA LYS A 625 -36.36 -3.37 6.66
C LYS A 625 -37.27 -3.00 7.85
N PRO A 626 -36.77 -2.62 9.04
CA PRO A 626 -37.63 -2.23 10.16
C PRO A 626 -38.44 -0.95 9.93
N PHE A 627 -38.03 -0.11 8.98
CA PHE A 627 -38.57 1.24 8.75
C PHE A 627 -39.31 1.39 7.41
N GLU A 628 -39.39 0.35 6.58
CA GLU A 628 -40.05 0.41 5.26
C GLU A 628 -41.56 0.67 5.35
N HIS A 629 -42.16 0.44 6.52
CA HIS A 629 -43.60 0.56 6.77
C HIS A 629 -43.88 1.36 8.05
N GLY A 630 -45.08 1.92 8.14
CA GLY A 630 -45.55 2.64 9.34
C GLY A 630 -45.13 4.11 9.34
N GLU A 631 -45.00 4.66 10.56
CA GLU A 631 -44.58 6.04 10.77
C GLU A 631 -43.16 6.24 10.21
N HIS A 632 -42.99 7.23 9.32
CA HIS A 632 -41.78 7.50 8.52
C HIS A 632 -41.51 6.58 7.32
N GLY A 633 -42.42 5.68 6.95
CA GLY A 633 -42.24 4.80 5.78
C GLY A 633 -42.07 5.51 4.43
N ASP A 634 -42.44 6.80 4.35
CA ASP A 634 -42.25 7.66 3.17
C ASP A 634 -40.79 8.11 2.99
N ALA A 635 -39.97 8.00 4.04
CA ALA A 635 -38.53 8.27 3.98
C ALA A 635 -37.73 7.11 3.33
N PHE A 636 -38.37 5.97 3.09
CA PHE A 636 -37.74 4.72 2.63
C PHE A 636 -38.34 4.26 1.29
N PRO A 637 -38.07 4.94 0.17
CA PRO A 637 -38.66 4.60 -1.13
C PRO A 637 -38.25 3.21 -1.65
N LEU A 638 -37.07 2.71 -1.31
CA LEU A 638 -36.61 1.36 -1.69
C LEU A 638 -37.09 0.35 -0.66
N LYS A 639 -37.89 -0.64 -1.09
CA LYS A 639 -38.53 -1.63 -0.21
C LYS A 639 -38.42 -3.05 -0.74
N GLY A 640 -38.37 -4.03 0.15
CA GLY A 640 -38.46 -5.44 -0.20
C GLY A 640 -37.50 -5.89 -1.31
N ASP A 641 -38.02 -6.47 -2.39
CA ASP A 641 -37.21 -7.06 -3.47
C ASP A 641 -36.49 -6.03 -4.36
N MET A 642 -36.80 -4.74 -4.21
CA MET A 642 -36.17 -3.66 -4.98
C MET A 642 -34.65 -3.58 -4.78
N TRP A 643 -34.16 -3.92 -3.59
CA TRP A 643 -32.73 -3.96 -3.28
C TRP A 643 -31.98 -4.95 -4.17
N LEU A 644 -32.51 -6.18 -4.30
CA LEU A 644 -31.93 -7.20 -5.17
C LEU A 644 -32.09 -6.84 -6.65
N LYS A 645 -33.23 -6.23 -7.05
CA LYS A 645 -33.41 -5.72 -8.42
C LYS A 645 -32.36 -4.68 -8.79
N LEU A 646 -32.07 -3.73 -7.90
CA LEU A 646 -31.04 -2.73 -8.12
C LEU A 646 -29.63 -3.34 -8.16
N ALA A 647 -29.35 -4.33 -7.31
CA ALA A 647 -28.08 -5.06 -7.36
C ALA A 647 -27.89 -5.80 -8.70
N ARG A 648 -28.95 -6.44 -9.21
CA ARG A 648 -28.97 -7.08 -10.53
C ARG A 648 -28.83 -6.06 -11.66
N MET A 649 -29.46 -4.89 -11.55
CA MET A 649 -29.31 -3.79 -12.51
C MET A 649 -27.84 -3.33 -12.60
N ALA A 650 -27.16 -3.19 -11.47
CA ALA A 650 -25.75 -2.84 -11.45
C ALA A 650 -24.89 -3.87 -12.18
N TYR A 651 -25.12 -5.17 -11.93
CA TYR A 651 -24.41 -6.23 -12.64
C TYR A 651 -24.72 -6.24 -14.14
N ASP A 652 -25.99 -6.28 -14.53
CA ASP A 652 -26.40 -6.39 -15.93
C ASP A 652 -25.90 -5.21 -16.78
N THR A 653 -25.92 -4.00 -16.21
CA THR A 653 -25.54 -2.77 -16.93
C THR A 653 -24.03 -2.54 -17.00
N THR A 654 -23.22 -3.34 -16.29
CA THR A 654 -21.75 -3.24 -16.27
C THR A 654 -21.04 -4.46 -16.83
N LEU A 655 -21.74 -5.60 -16.96
CA LEU A 655 -21.20 -6.87 -17.43
C LEU A 655 -20.52 -6.73 -18.80
N GLY A 656 -19.23 -7.11 -18.86
CA GLY A 656 -18.47 -7.16 -20.10
C GLY A 656 -18.11 -5.79 -20.70
N LEU A 657 -18.35 -4.69 -19.99
CA LEU A 657 -18.00 -3.34 -20.45
C LEU A 657 -16.61 -2.92 -19.95
N SER A 658 -15.94 -2.05 -20.71
CA SER A 658 -14.73 -1.36 -20.24
C SER A 658 -15.07 -0.44 -19.06
N PRO A 659 -14.09 -0.06 -18.22
CA PRO A 659 -14.31 0.84 -17.08
C PRO A 659 -15.10 2.11 -17.44
N GLU A 660 -14.82 2.71 -18.60
CA GLU A 660 -15.48 3.94 -19.07
C GLU A 660 -16.95 3.71 -19.48
N GLY A 661 -17.32 2.48 -19.83
CA GLY A 661 -18.68 2.11 -20.26
C GLY A 661 -19.59 1.68 -19.12
N LYS A 662 -19.05 1.39 -17.92
CA LYS A 662 -19.82 0.87 -16.79
C LYS A 662 -20.79 1.89 -16.22
N TRP A 663 -20.34 3.14 -16.04
CA TRP A 663 -21.07 4.18 -15.32
C TRP A 663 -21.34 5.41 -16.20
N ILE A 664 -22.43 6.13 -15.92
CA ILE A 664 -22.66 7.46 -16.48
C ILE A 664 -22.22 8.54 -15.49
N TRP A 665 -21.93 9.75 -15.98
CA TRP A 665 -21.36 10.82 -15.17
C TRP A 665 -22.31 12.02 -15.13
N GLY A 666 -23.17 12.09 -14.12
CA GLY A 666 -24.18 13.14 -13.92
C GLY A 666 -25.48 12.85 -14.66
N ALA A 667 -26.32 11.98 -14.10
CA ALA A 667 -27.56 11.48 -14.68
C ALA A 667 -28.58 12.58 -15.08
N GLY A 668 -28.55 13.75 -14.44
CA GLY A 668 -29.40 14.89 -14.79
C GLY A 668 -29.03 15.57 -16.11
N PHE A 669 -27.78 15.45 -16.56
CA PHE A 669 -27.31 16.03 -17.81
C PHE A 669 -27.64 15.15 -19.02
N ASP A 670 -27.90 15.76 -20.19
CA ASP A 670 -28.26 15.00 -21.41
C ASP A 670 -27.05 14.30 -22.05
N GLN A 671 -25.86 14.91 -21.96
CA GLN A 671 -24.62 14.47 -22.59
C GLN A 671 -24.26 13.00 -22.30
N PRO A 672 -24.26 12.51 -21.04
CA PRO A 672 -23.90 11.12 -20.76
C PRO A 672 -24.89 10.09 -21.35
N TRP A 673 -26.14 10.48 -21.63
CA TRP A 673 -27.15 9.58 -22.22
C TRP A 673 -27.03 9.45 -23.75
N GLY A 674 -26.21 10.28 -24.40
CA GLY A 674 -26.04 10.27 -25.85
C GLY A 674 -25.55 8.92 -26.40
N GLY A 675 -24.65 8.25 -25.68
CA GLY A 675 -24.12 6.93 -26.04
C GLY A 675 -24.95 5.74 -25.56
N ILE A 676 -25.99 5.97 -24.77
CA ILE A 676 -26.82 4.89 -24.21
C ILE A 676 -27.90 4.50 -25.23
N PRO A 677 -28.05 3.19 -25.53
CA PRO A 677 -29.06 2.71 -26.48
C PRO A 677 -30.47 3.16 -26.08
N ASN A 678 -31.30 3.44 -27.09
CA ASN A 678 -32.72 3.65 -26.85
C ASN A 678 -33.39 2.31 -26.56
N VAL A 679 -34.36 2.31 -25.64
CA VAL A 679 -35.23 1.16 -25.35
C VAL A 679 -36.66 1.54 -25.73
N GLN A 680 -37.40 0.56 -26.26
CA GLN A 680 -38.81 0.75 -26.66
C GLN A 680 -39.74 0.76 -25.46
#